data_AF-L8TTC8-F1
#
_entry.id   AF-L8TTC8-F1
#
_cell.length_a   1.000
_cell.length_b   1.000
_cell.length_c   1.000
_cell.angle_alpha   90.00
_cell.angle_beta   90.00
_cell.angle_gamma   90.00
#
_symmetry.space_group_name_H-M   'P 1'
#
loop_
_entity.id
_entity.type
_entity.pdbx_description
1 polymer ?
#
loop_
_entity_poly.entity_id
_entity_poly.type
_entity_poly.pdbx_seq_one_letter_code
_entity_poly.pdbx_strand_id
1 'polypeptide(L)'
;MLSAHQLHVKGRRDSLLPPTSLSVSRGELLLAAGRRQDHRTALALVLSGRMKPSSGMLSWDSHQRIRQLRLASALVDSPGVNEPEQHLSVRDLVTEDLALVPRRYRGALLSGPWLKVNGFEDIAGLWTEQLEPRRRLRLLASLALANPRTDLLVVDSPDRHSVDEGDWLPQLRQLASDAGRPLAVVATVSALPQSWTGPAVEIGNARRPANPGATHCHGKRRILGTMQGPGRKQGPGRKQGRKATRTAARTTSTPTSKQRLPSDRTAAGPLRTQAHDGRPAAQADHPGADDGSPAVRRRLSLCQLGPYGNLDHLDAALVVEDTGATASDGTRLAAGTKVADSLVEGNVFHWVPVASTEEADQGVSDGEYAFALKIPKDFSANLVSPGSFDSASQAMLNVTTNDANNYLLSTIVDKLTTSVHSTVATEVGEETANQLLTGFGTIHTRMVQAADGAGRLADGVVQLRDGATGLQEGTSSLSAGADDLYAGQLKLRDGANQLTDGAGQLSSGLSVLKDKTASLPTDTQTLATGAAQVAAGNAQLNAKFQDVAVQLETADQGLRTRVIESNTRLVSAGVLTQEQADSVLADFDATAASSPVAAAKAKVQTDAAQVQQLADGAESVSVGAAQLAAGTPALKDAVQQASSGAEQLHTGAATLATGGQAALDGTAGLAEGARKLDAGAAQLASGAATAADGSRSLADELGKGAGQVPNPDDAQKSNLSRVMADPVAVSNVSQAKADSYGAGLAPFFLTLALWIGIFMLVQVMRPITQRALASNAPSWKIAVGGWLPFLAVSAVQATLLTLVVNLALGLNPVHPVLMWLFMLAAATAFSALIQGIVALLGSPGKLVVLILLVLQLVSSGGTFPWQTTPEPLHVVHQVLPMGYVVTGMRHLIYGADLSMIVPTVLGLLGYTLLGAVLSTLAVRRNKYWTLKALKPEIAA
;
A
#
# COMPACT_ATOMS: atom_id res chain seq x y z
N MET A 1 -2.03 -79.93 -46.03
CA MET A 1 -2.61 -79.40 -47.28
C MET A 1 -3.55 -78.26 -46.95
N LEU A 2 -3.38 -77.13 -47.64
CA LEU A 2 -4.35 -76.04 -47.73
C LEU A 2 -5.32 -76.37 -48.86
N SER A 3 -6.63 -76.25 -48.62
CA SER A 3 -7.65 -76.41 -49.65
C SER A 3 -8.65 -75.26 -49.62
N ALA A 4 -8.79 -74.60 -50.76
CA ALA A 4 -9.56 -73.39 -50.99
C ALA A 4 -10.51 -73.62 -52.17
N HIS A 5 -11.82 -73.52 -51.94
CA HIS A 5 -12.84 -73.78 -52.95
C HIS A 5 -13.80 -72.60 -53.10
N GLN A 6 -13.81 -71.98 -54.29
CA GLN A 6 -14.61 -70.80 -54.64
C GLN A 6 -14.50 -69.64 -53.65
N LEU A 7 -13.29 -69.38 -53.14
CA LEU A 7 -13.02 -68.27 -52.22
C LEU A 7 -13.40 -66.94 -52.88
N HIS A 8 -14.34 -66.24 -52.28
CA HIS A 8 -14.80 -64.94 -52.75
C HIS A 8 -14.86 -63.94 -51.60
N VAL A 9 -14.40 -62.71 -51.84
CA VAL A 9 -14.53 -61.58 -50.92
C VAL A 9 -15.25 -60.44 -51.63
N LYS A 10 -16.38 -60.03 -51.07
CA LYS A 10 -17.19 -58.91 -51.59
C LYS A 10 -16.45 -57.59 -51.42
N GLY A 11 -16.27 -56.84 -52.51
CA GLY A 11 -15.70 -55.50 -52.50
C GLY A 11 -16.77 -54.39 -52.54
N ARG A 12 -16.32 -53.13 -52.69
CA ARG A 12 -17.19 -51.93 -52.59
C ARG A 12 -17.93 -51.59 -53.89
N ARG A 13 -17.39 -52.02 -55.03
CA ARG A 13 -17.95 -51.84 -56.38
C ARG A 13 -17.78 -53.14 -57.15
N ASP A 14 -16.54 -53.56 -57.33
CA ASP A 14 -16.16 -54.89 -57.83
C ASP A 14 -16.04 -55.90 -56.67
N SER A 15 -15.82 -57.17 -57.03
CA SER A 15 -15.29 -58.19 -56.13
C SER A 15 -13.88 -57.84 -55.66
N LEU A 16 -13.57 -57.96 -54.36
CA LEU A 16 -12.19 -57.76 -53.84
C LEU A 16 -11.32 -59.00 -54.09
N LEU A 17 -11.92 -60.19 -53.94
CA LEU A 17 -11.34 -61.46 -54.38
C LEU A 17 -12.40 -62.15 -55.26
N PRO A 18 -12.24 -62.19 -56.60
CA PRO A 18 -13.14 -62.98 -57.44
C PRO A 18 -13.05 -64.47 -57.06
N PRO A 19 -14.10 -65.29 -57.30
CA PRO A 19 -14.13 -66.69 -56.89
C PRO A 19 -12.88 -67.44 -57.36
N THR A 20 -12.05 -67.87 -56.41
CA THR A 20 -10.76 -68.50 -56.67
C THR A 20 -10.69 -69.84 -55.94
N SER A 21 -10.26 -70.89 -56.64
CA SER A 21 -10.03 -72.23 -56.10
C SER A 21 -8.57 -72.62 -56.25
N LEU A 22 -7.96 -73.14 -55.19
CA LEU A 22 -6.59 -73.66 -55.20
C LEU A 22 -6.38 -74.71 -54.09
N SER A 23 -5.35 -75.53 -54.25
CA SER A 23 -4.87 -76.48 -53.25
C SER A 23 -3.35 -76.46 -53.24
N VAL A 24 -2.74 -76.57 -52.07
CA VAL A 24 -1.27 -76.70 -51.95
C VAL A 24 -0.90 -77.62 -50.78
N SER A 25 0.01 -78.53 -51.04
CA SER A 25 0.55 -79.51 -50.10
C SER A 25 1.79 -78.99 -49.38
N ARG A 26 2.27 -79.74 -48.38
CA ARG A 26 3.60 -79.49 -47.80
C ARG A 26 4.64 -80.04 -48.77
N GLY A 27 5.70 -79.29 -49.05
CA GLY A 27 6.67 -79.61 -50.11
C GLY A 27 6.39 -78.88 -51.44
N GLU A 28 5.33 -78.07 -51.51
CA GLU A 28 4.81 -77.50 -52.76
C GLU A 28 4.83 -75.96 -52.71
N LEU A 29 5.28 -75.35 -53.81
CA LEU A 29 5.19 -73.91 -54.07
C LEU A 29 4.13 -73.66 -55.15
N LEU A 30 3.11 -72.86 -54.83
CA LEU A 30 2.06 -72.44 -55.75
C LEU A 30 2.13 -70.93 -56.01
N LEU A 31 2.15 -70.54 -57.29
CA LEU A 31 2.09 -69.12 -57.70
C LEU A 31 0.64 -68.72 -58.06
N ALA A 32 0.12 -67.72 -57.35
CA ALA A 32 -1.23 -67.18 -57.54
C ALA A 32 -1.17 -65.82 -58.27
N ALA A 33 -1.33 -65.86 -59.59
CA ALA A 33 -1.17 -64.68 -60.45
C ALA A 33 -2.42 -63.81 -60.51
N GLY A 34 -2.26 -62.48 -60.38
CA GLY A 34 -3.35 -61.54 -60.55
C GLY A 34 -2.87 -60.08 -60.62
N ARG A 35 -3.29 -59.37 -61.67
CA ARG A 35 -2.75 -58.04 -62.03
C ARG A 35 -2.90 -56.97 -60.94
N ARG A 36 -4.00 -56.97 -60.18
CA ARG A 36 -4.29 -55.97 -59.14
C ARG A 36 -3.73 -56.35 -57.76
N GLN A 37 -2.96 -55.46 -57.14
CA GLN A 37 -2.42 -55.65 -55.78
C GLN A 37 -3.51 -55.91 -54.74
N ASP A 38 -4.67 -55.26 -54.82
CA ASP A 38 -5.75 -55.46 -53.85
C ASP A 38 -6.37 -56.86 -53.90
N HIS A 39 -6.34 -57.52 -55.07
CA HIS A 39 -6.74 -58.92 -55.22
C HIS A 39 -5.69 -59.88 -54.64
N ARG A 40 -4.39 -59.61 -54.89
CA ARG A 40 -3.26 -60.38 -54.35
C ARG A 40 -3.26 -60.36 -52.83
N THR A 41 -3.30 -59.16 -52.23
CA THR A 41 -3.32 -58.99 -50.78
C THR A 41 -4.59 -59.54 -50.14
N ALA A 42 -5.76 -59.43 -50.78
CA ALA A 42 -6.98 -60.07 -50.29
C ALA A 42 -6.89 -61.61 -50.29
N LEU A 43 -6.32 -62.21 -51.34
CA LEU A 43 -6.08 -63.66 -51.36
C LEU A 43 -5.08 -64.06 -50.26
N ALA A 44 -3.94 -63.38 -50.18
CA ALA A 44 -2.90 -63.67 -49.19
C ALA A 44 -3.42 -63.58 -47.73
N LEU A 45 -4.24 -62.57 -47.43
CA LEU A 45 -4.92 -62.44 -46.14
C LEU A 45 -5.93 -63.55 -45.87
N VAL A 46 -6.71 -63.99 -46.87
CA VAL A 46 -7.67 -65.10 -46.70
C VAL A 46 -6.93 -66.42 -46.47
N LEU A 47 -5.95 -66.77 -47.32
CA LEU A 47 -5.17 -68.02 -47.20
C LEU A 47 -4.38 -68.11 -45.89
N SER A 48 -3.92 -66.97 -45.36
CA SER A 48 -3.22 -66.91 -44.06
C SER A 48 -4.17 -66.74 -42.85
N GLY A 49 -5.48 -66.91 -43.04
CA GLY A 49 -6.50 -66.85 -41.98
C GLY A 49 -6.64 -65.48 -41.29
N ARG A 50 -6.18 -64.41 -41.95
CA ARG A 50 -6.17 -63.02 -41.48
C ARG A 50 -7.36 -62.20 -42.01
N MET A 51 -7.95 -62.59 -43.14
CA MET A 51 -9.26 -62.13 -43.62
C MET A 51 -10.26 -63.29 -43.64
N LYS A 52 -11.56 -62.99 -43.42
CA LYS A 52 -12.64 -63.97 -43.61
C LYS A 52 -13.17 -63.90 -45.05
N PRO A 53 -13.33 -65.03 -45.77
CA PRO A 53 -14.05 -65.04 -47.04
C PRO A 53 -15.52 -64.65 -46.83
N SER A 54 -16.14 -64.07 -47.87
CA SER A 54 -17.59 -63.79 -47.92
C SER A 54 -18.39 -65.01 -48.37
N SER A 55 -17.81 -65.86 -49.21
CA SER A 55 -18.31 -67.19 -49.56
C SER A 55 -17.16 -68.10 -50.04
N GLY A 56 -17.45 -69.39 -50.19
CA GLY A 56 -16.45 -70.43 -50.47
C GLY A 56 -15.96 -71.11 -49.19
N MET A 57 -15.28 -72.25 -49.36
CA MET A 57 -14.72 -73.04 -48.25
C MET A 57 -13.20 -72.89 -48.20
N LEU A 58 -12.67 -72.84 -46.98
CA LEU A 58 -11.24 -72.79 -46.70
C LEU A 58 -10.91 -73.78 -45.58
N SER A 59 -9.91 -74.63 -45.79
CA SER A 59 -9.49 -75.62 -44.80
C SER A 59 -7.97 -75.82 -44.80
N TRP A 60 -7.44 -76.14 -43.62
CA TRP A 60 -6.05 -76.58 -43.43
C TRP A 60 -6.07 -77.91 -42.70
N ASP A 61 -5.47 -78.94 -43.28
CA ASP A 61 -5.44 -80.31 -42.73
C ASP A 61 -6.84 -80.74 -42.27
N SER A 62 -7.81 -80.66 -43.20
CA SER A 62 -9.26 -80.88 -43.03
C SER A 62 -10.01 -79.96 -42.04
N HIS A 63 -9.32 -79.11 -41.27
CA HIS A 63 -9.97 -78.18 -40.36
C HIS A 63 -10.41 -76.88 -41.07
N GLN A 64 -11.71 -76.61 -41.09
CA GLN A 64 -12.30 -75.37 -41.62
C GLN A 64 -12.23 -74.16 -40.65
N ARG A 65 -11.72 -74.34 -39.43
CA ARG A 65 -11.65 -73.26 -38.43
C ARG A 65 -10.50 -72.31 -38.76
N ILE A 66 -10.82 -71.10 -39.24
CA ILE A 66 -9.86 -70.03 -39.58
C ILE A 66 -8.81 -69.76 -38.46
N ARG A 67 -9.17 -69.96 -37.17
CA ARG A 67 -8.23 -69.85 -36.05
C ARG A 67 -7.10 -70.90 -36.08
N GLN A 68 -7.35 -72.12 -36.54
CA GLN A 68 -6.32 -73.16 -36.69
C GLN A 68 -5.42 -72.84 -37.88
N LEU A 69 -6.01 -72.54 -39.05
CA LEU A 69 -5.28 -72.06 -40.24
C LEU A 69 -4.33 -70.91 -39.91
N ARG A 70 -4.81 -69.88 -39.19
CA ARG A 70 -3.97 -68.73 -38.80
C ARG A 70 -2.82 -69.13 -37.87
N LEU A 71 -3.05 -70.01 -36.90
CA LEU A 71 -1.99 -70.49 -36.00
C LEU A 71 -0.93 -71.33 -36.73
N ALA A 72 -1.32 -72.02 -37.80
CA ALA A 72 -0.44 -72.78 -38.69
C ALA A 72 0.24 -71.93 -39.78
N SER A 73 -0.11 -70.64 -39.94
CA SER A 73 0.34 -69.81 -41.07
C SER A 73 0.93 -68.45 -40.71
N ALA A 74 1.98 -68.10 -41.45
CA ALA A 74 2.55 -66.77 -41.47
C ALA A 74 2.25 -66.08 -42.81
N LEU A 75 2.09 -64.76 -42.73
CA LEU A 75 1.98 -63.86 -43.88
C LEU A 75 3.30 -63.09 -43.97
N VAL A 76 3.89 -62.98 -45.16
CA VAL A 76 5.20 -62.37 -45.38
C VAL A 76 5.06 -61.16 -46.32
N ASP A 77 5.60 -60.03 -45.85
CA ASP A 77 5.77 -58.77 -46.60
C ASP A 77 4.51 -58.24 -47.32
N SER A 78 3.34 -58.38 -46.69
CA SER A 78 2.07 -57.95 -47.28
C SER A 78 1.84 -56.44 -47.12
N PRO A 79 1.63 -55.68 -48.21
CA PRO A 79 1.64 -54.24 -48.18
C PRO A 79 0.44 -53.63 -47.44
N GLY A 80 0.69 -52.61 -46.64
CA GLY A 80 -0.27 -52.02 -45.70
C GLY A 80 -0.73 -52.95 -44.56
N VAL A 81 -0.17 -54.16 -44.45
CA VAL A 81 -0.58 -55.19 -43.47
C VAL A 81 0.55 -55.52 -42.50
N ASN A 82 1.67 -56.04 -43.02
CA ASN A 82 2.80 -56.45 -42.19
C ASN A 82 4.18 -56.31 -42.87
N GLU A 83 4.27 -55.56 -43.97
CA GLU A 83 5.56 -55.06 -44.44
C GLU A 83 6.26 -54.22 -43.34
N PRO A 84 7.59 -54.31 -43.20
CA PRO A 84 8.40 -53.40 -42.39
C PRO A 84 8.10 -51.92 -42.62
N GLU A 85 8.14 -51.12 -41.54
CA GLU A 85 8.12 -49.66 -41.64
C GLU A 85 9.50 -49.17 -42.12
N GLN A 86 9.53 -48.32 -43.14
CA GLN A 86 10.71 -48.01 -43.98
C GLN A 86 11.96 -47.64 -43.17
N HIS A 87 11.81 -46.72 -42.21
CA HIS A 87 12.90 -46.18 -41.38
C HIS A 87 13.15 -46.97 -40.08
N LEU A 88 12.55 -48.15 -39.90
CA LEU A 88 12.88 -49.05 -38.80
C LEU A 88 14.23 -49.73 -39.07
N SER A 89 15.08 -49.91 -38.05
CA SER A 89 16.32 -50.68 -38.22
C SER A 89 16.04 -52.18 -38.30
N VAL A 90 16.91 -52.95 -38.96
CA VAL A 90 16.85 -54.41 -39.00
C VAL A 90 16.87 -55.01 -37.59
N ARG A 91 17.69 -54.47 -36.68
CA ARG A 91 17.76 -54.93 -35.29
C ARG A 91 16.45 -54.69 -34.53
N ASP A 92 15.77 -53.57 -34.77
CA ASP A 92 14.50 -53.24 -34.11
C ASP A 92 13.34 -54.04 -34.71
N LEU A 93 13.32 -54.23 -36.04
CA LEU A 93 12.40 -55.13 -36.74
C LEU A 93 12.44 -56.55 -36.13
N VAL A 94 13.63 -57.12 -36.02
CA VAL A 94 13.86 -58.44 -35.40
C VAL A 94 13.44 -58.43 -33.92
N THR A 95 13.74 -57.36 -33.18
CA THR A 95 13.37 -57.25 -31.77
C THR A 95 11.84 -57.25 -31.59
N GLU A 96 11.09 -56.53 -32.42
CA GLU A 96 9.62 -56.50 -32.39
C GLU A 96 9.01 -57.86 -32.77
N ASP A 97 9.44 -58.49 -33.86
CA ASP A 97 8.86 -59.75 -34.33
C ASP A 97 9.18 -60.91 -33.35
N LEU A 98 10.40 -60.98 -32.80
CA LEU A 98 10.73 -61.90 -31.70
C LEU A 98 9.96 -61.57 -30.41
N ALA A 99 9.68 -60.29 -30.14
CA ALA A 99 8.80 -59.87 -29.05
C ALA A 99 7.35 -60.31 -29.26
N LEU A 100 6.91 -60.64 -30.48
CA LEU A 100 5.60 -61.20 -30.78
C LEU A 100 5.56 -62.74 -30.64
N VAL A 101 6.65 -63.47 -30.92
CA VAL A 101 6.77 -64.94 -30.73
C VAL A 101 6.34 -65.38 -29.31
N PRO A 102 5.58 -66.50 -29.15
CA PRO A 102 5.15 -67.01 -27.85
C PRO A 102 6.32 -67.42 -26.93
N ARG A 103 6.24 -67.12 -25.63
CA ARG A 103 7.34 -67.36 -24.65
C ARG A 103 7.91 -68.79 -24.67
N ARG A 104 7.09 -69.83 -24.87
CA ARG A 104 7.51 -71.24 -24.92
C ARG A 104 8.54 -71.56 -26.02
N TYR A 105 8.66 -70.72 -27.05
CA TYR A 105 9.60 -70.91 -28.18
C TYR A 105 10.71 -69.85 -28.21
N ARG A 106 10.84 -69.03 -27.15
CA ARG A 106 11.75 -67.87 -27.10
C ARG A 106 13.08 -68.19 -26.39
N GLY A 107 13.64 -69.37 -26.60
CA GLY A 107 14.91 -69.78 -25.96
C GLY A 107 16.05 -68.82 -26.33
N ALA A 108 16.47 -67.97 -25.39
CA ALA A 108 17.50 -66.94 -25.55
C ALA A 108 17.36 -66.01 -26.78
N LEU A 109 16.15 -65.84 -27.34
CA LEU A 109 15.91 -65.07 -28.57
C LEU A 109 15.96 -63.55 -28.33
N LEU A 110 17.17 -63.04 -28.09
CA LEU A 110 17.56 -61.64 -28.24
C LEU A 110 17.92 -61.37 -29.72
N SER A 111 17.69 -60.16 -30.20
CA SER A 111 17.88 -59.82 -31.62
C SER A 111 19.32 -59.97 -32.11
N GLY A 112 20.32 -59.55 -31.33
CA GLY A 112 21.74 -59.70 -31.69
C GLY A 112 22.15 -61.17 -31.93
N PRO A 113 22.02 -62.07 -30.94
CA PRO A 113 22.27 -63.50 -31.14
C PRO A 113 21.46 -64.13 -32.27
N TRP A 114 20.19 -63.76 -32.45
CA TRP A 114 19.37 -64.29 -33.55
C TRP A 114 19.86 -63.84 -34.92
N LEU A 115 20.22 -62.56 -35.08
CA LEU A 115 20.81 -62.02 -36.32
C LEU A 115 22.12 -62.74 -36.66
N LYS A 116 22.99 -62.98 -35.67
CA LYS A 116 24.24 -63.71 -35.84
C LYS A 116 24.02 -65.14 -36.31
N VAL A 117 23.12 -65.88 -35.67
CA VAL A 117 22.79 -67.29 -36.02
C VAL A 117 22.16 -67.41 -37.41
N ASN A 118 21.41 -66.41 -37.89
CA ASN A 118 20.73 -66.47 -39.20
C ASN A 118 21.53 -65.83 -40.35
N GLY A 119 22.70 -65.24 -40.09
CA GLY A 119 23.56 -64.62 -41.10
C GLY A 119 23.12 -63.21 -41.52
N PHE A 120 22.73 -62.39 -40.54
CA PHE A 120 22.24 -61.01 -40.72
C PHE A 120 22.92 -59.98 -39.81
N GLU A 121 24.07 -60.33 -39.20
CA GLU A 121 24.83 -59.42 -38.33
C GLU A 121 25.39 -58.21 -39.11
N ASP A 122 25.67 -58.39 -40.40
CA ASP A 122 26.15 -57.38 -41.34
C ASP A 122 25.09 -56.31 -41.68
N ILE A 123 23.83 -56.73 -41.87
CA ILE A 123 22.71 -55.82 -42.16
C ILE A 123 22.04 -55.24 -40.90
N ALA A 124 22.48 -55.61 -39.70
CA ALA A 124 21.78 -55.34 -38.44
C ALA A 124 21.49 -53.87 -38.16
N GLY A 125 22.35 -52.95 -38.60
CA GLY A 125 22.20 -51.50 -38.43
C GLY A 125 21.48 -50.76 -39.56
N LEU A 126 21.18 -51.44 -40.67
CA LEU A 126 20.53 -50.83 -41.84
C LEU A 126 19.04 -50.56 -41.58
N TRP A 127 18.47 -49.59 -42.29
CA TRP A 127 17.02 -49.40 -42.37
C TRP A 127 16.40 -50.42 -43.32
N THR A 128 15.15 -50.83 -43.08
CA THR A 128 14.52 -51.93 -43.85
C THR A 128 14.21 -51.59 -45.32
N GLU A 129 14.30 -50.31 -45.69
CA GLU A 129 14.27 -49.82 -47.07
C GLU A 129 15.63 -49.92 -47.80
N GLN A 130 16.74 -50.05 -47.07
CA GLN A 130 18.10 -50.19 -47.62
C GLN A 130 18.46 -51.66 -47.93
N LEU A 131 17.54 -52.59 -47.70
CA LEU A 131 17.77 -54.03 -47.91
C LEU A 131 17.55 -54.43 -49.37
N GLU A 132 18.54 -55.12 -49.94
CA GLU A 132 18.38 -55.84 -51.21
C GLU A 132 17.13 -56.75 -51.16
N PRO A 133 16.30 -56.80 -52.23
CA PRO A 133 15.04 -57.55 -52.23
C PRO A 133 15.18 -59.01 -51.76
N ARG A 134 16.25 -59.68 -52.19
CA ARG A 134 16.63 -61.04 -51.79
C ARG A 134 16.98 -61.16 -50.30
N ARG A 135 17.80 -60.22 -49.75
CA ARG A 135 18.10 -60.16 -48.30
C ARG A 135 16.85 -59.91 -47.48
N ARG A 136 15.99 -58.98 -47.93
CA ARG A 136 14.70 -58.66 -47.29
C ARG A 136 13.79 -59.87 -47.21
N LEU A 137 13.59 -60.60 -48.31
CA LEU A 137 12.75 -61.80 -48.31
C LEU A 137 13.33 -62.91 -47.42
N ARG A 138 14.65 -63.08 -47.36
CA ARG A 138 15.32 -64.04 -46.45
C ARG A 138 15.10 -63.69 -44.99
N LEU A 139 15.21 -62.40 -44.63
CA LEU A 139 14.99 -61.91 -43.27
C LEU A 139 13.53 -62.09 -42.81
N LEU A 140 12.56 -61.72 -43.66
CA LEU A 140 11.14 -61.82 -43.31
C LEU A 140 10.64 -63.27 -43.29
N ALA A 141 11.15 -64.14 -44.17
CA ALA A 141 10.83 -65.57 -44.12
C ALA A 141 11.41 -66.27 -42.88
N SER A 142 12.65 -65.96 -42.48
CA SER A 142 13.26 -66.53 -41.26
C SER A 142 12.58 -66.02 -39.98
N LEU A 143 12.16 -64.75 -39.91
CA LEU A 143 11.33 -64.23 -38.82
C LEU A 143 9.96 -64.93 -38.74
N ALA A 144 9.31 -65.18 -39.88
CA ALA A 144 8.05 -65.93 -39.96
C ALA A 144 8.19 -67.39 -39.47
N LEU A 145 9.37 -67.98 -39.61
CA LEU A 145 9.70 -69.36 -39.21
C LEU A 145 10.29 -69.48 -37.80
N ALA A 146 10.67 -68.37 -37.15
CA ALA A 146 11.02 -68.33 -35.72
C ALA A 146 9.87 -68.78 -34.80
N ASN A 147 8.63 -68.89 -35.33
CA ASN A 147 7.54 -69.65 -34.75
C ASN A 147 7.51 -71.08 -35.32
N PRO A 148 7.89 -72.14 -34.56
CA PRO A 148 7.97 -73.52 -35.06
C PRO A 148 6.61 -74.17 -35.37
N ARG A 149 5.50 -73.42 -35.30
CA ARG A 149 4.16 -73.83 -35.74
C ARG A 149 3.75 -73.27 -37.10
N THR A 150 4.61 -72.50 -37.78
CA THR A 150 4.35 -72.00 -39.13
C THR A 150 4.59 -73.13 -40.14
N ASP A 151 3.53 -73.87 -40.54
CA ASP A 151 3.56 -74.94 -41.56
C ASP A 151 3.18 -74.42 -42.97
N LEU A 152 2.49 -73.27 -43.03
CA LEU A 152 2.07 -72.59 -44.27
C LEU A 152 2.68 -71.18 -44.32
N LEU A 153 3.43 -70.91 -45.39
CA LEU A 153 4.01 -69.60 -45.67
C LEU A 153 3.23 -68.94 -46.82
N VAL A 154 2.65 -67.78 -46.57
CA VAL A 154 1.94 -66.99 -47.59
C VAL A 154 2.72 -65.71 -47.84
N VAL A 155 3.29 -65.56 -49.03
CA VAL A 155 4.16 -64.45 -49.41
C VAL A 155 3.38 -63.54 -50.36
N ASP A 156 3.22 -62.27 -50.02
CA ASP A 156 2.35 -61.37 -50.78
C ASP A 156 3.12 -60.41 -51.67
N SER A 157 3.08 -60.66 -52.98
CA SER A 157 3.72 -59.87 -54.02
C SER A 157 5.23 -59.70 -53.78
N PRO A 158 6.03 -60.80 -53.80
CA PRO A 158 7.49 -60.72 -53.70
C PRO A 158 8.11 -59.95 -54.87
N ASP A 159 7.46 -60.02 -56.04
CA ASP A 159 7.73 -59.27 -57.26
C ASP A 159 7.48 -57.75 -57.12
N ARG A 160 7.03 -57.28 -55.95
CA ARG A 160 6.90 -55.85 -55.62
C ARG A 160 8.25 -55.15 -55.43
N HIS A 161 9.27 -55.90 -55.00
CA HIS A 161 10.58 -55.34 -54.63
C HIS A 161 11.68 -55.60 -55.66
N SER A 162 11.53 -56.62 -56.50
CA SER A 162 12.37 -56.85 -57.69
C SER A 162 11.55 -57.49 -58.80
N VAL A 163 11.79 -57.08 -60.04
CA VAL A 163 11.24 -57.72 -61.24
C VAL A 163 12.05 -58.97 -61.62
N ASP A 164 13.30 -59.09 -61.13
CA ASP A 164 14.12 -60.28 -61.37
C ASP A 164 13.53 -61.48 -60.60
N GLU A 165 13.24 -62.54 -61.35
CA GLU A 165 12.77 -63.83 -60.83
C GLU A 165 13.81 -64.44 -59.88
N GLY A 166 15.11 -64.20 -60.11
CA GLY A 166 16.24 -64.73 -59.34
C GLY A 166 16.35 -64.23 -57.90
N ASP A 167 15.81 -63.05 -57.59
CA ASP A 167 15.87 -62.49 -56.23
C ASP A 167 14.96 -63.23 -55.23
N TRP A 168 13.86 -63.83 -55.71
CA TRP A 168 12.83 -64.38 -54.85
C TRP A 168 12.45 -65.83 -55.18
N LEU A 169 12.33 -66.19 -56.45
CA LEU A 169 11.82 -67.51 -56.86
C LEU A 169 12.69 -68.69 -56.38
N PRO A 170 14.04 -68.63 -56.44
CA PRO A 170 14.88 -69.69 -55.90
C PRO A 170 14.71 -69.89 -54.38
N GLN A 171 14.54 -68.79 -53.64
CA GLN A 171 14.36 -68.87 -52.19
C GLN A 171 12.99 -69.45 -51.81
N LEU A 172 11.93 -69.09 -52.54
CA LEU A 172 10.60 -69.68 -52.29
C LEU A 172 10.54 -71.16 -52.69
N ARG A 173 11.26 -71.57 -53.76
CA ARG A 173 11.44 -72.98 -54.09
C ARG A 173 12.16 -73.73 -52.96
N GLN A 174 13.29 -73.20 -52.47
CA GLN A 174 14.02 -73.78 -51.33
C GLN A 174 13.13 -73.91 -50.10
N LEU A 175 12.39 -72.87 -49.71
CA LEU A 175 11.52 -72.88 -48.53
C LEU A 175 10.36 -73.89 -48.62
N ALA A 176 9.92 -74.25 -49.83
CA ALA A 176 8.98 -75.36 -50.01
C ALA A 176 9.69 -76.72 -49.89
N SER A 177 10.86 -76.88 -50.52
CA SER A 177 11.56 -78.16 -50.69
C SER A 177 12.54 -78.54 -49.57
N ASP A 178 12.76 -77.70 -48.56
CA ASP A 178 13.88 -77.87 -47.62
C ASP A 178 13.76 -79.17 -46.79
N ALA A 179 14.85 -79.95 -46.79
CA ALA A 179 14.85 -81.36 -46.40
C ALA A 179 14.65 -81.62 -44.89
N GLY A 180 14.64 -80.57 -44.07
CA GLY A 180 14.36 -80.67 -42.63
C GLY A 180 12.88 -80.56 -42.25
N ARG A 181 12.06 -79.80 -43.01
CA ARG A 181 10.65 -79.55 -42.68
C ARG A 181 9.90 -78.97 -43.90
N PRO A 182 9.22 -79.80 -44.72
CA PRO A 182 8.53 -79.32 -45.91
C PRO A 182 7.38 -78.39 -45.54
N LEU A 183 7.39 -77.17 -46.09
CA LEU A 183 6.35 -76.16 -45.91
C LEU A 183 5.36 -76.20 -47.08
N ALA A 184 4.12 -75.76 -46.85
CA ALA A 184 3.27 -75.31 -47.95
C ALA A 184 3.60 -73.84 -48.23
N VAL A 185 3.92 -73.47 -49.47
CA VAL A 185 4.24 -72.08 -49.84
C VAL A 185 3.29 -71.58 -50.92
N VAL A 186 2.65 -70.44 -50.67
CA VAL A 186 1.86 -69.73 -51.69
C VAL A 186 2.44 -68.34 -51.85
N ALA A 187 2.75 -67.95 -53.09
CA ALA A 187 3.13 -66.59 -53.43
C ALA A 187 2.09 -65.97 -54.37
N THR A 188 1.54 -64.80 -54.00
CA THR A 188 0.70 -64.01 -54.91
C THR A 188 1.61 -63.13 -55.76
N VAL A 189 1.46 -63.15 -57.09
CA VAL A 189 2.37 -62.45 -58.04
C VAL A 189 1.59 -61.66 -59.09
N SER A 190 2.15 -60.59 -59.64
CA SER A 190 1.46 -59.72 -60.61
C SER A 190 1.26 -60.39 -61.98
N ALA A 191 2.23 -61.18 -62.41
CA ALA A 191 2.21 -62.08 -63.56
C ALA A 191 2.93 -63.39 -63.20
N LEU A 192 2.80 -64.44 -64.03
CA LEU A 192 3.60 -65.64 -63.87
C LEU A 192 5.02 -65.42 -64.45
N PRO A 193 6.08 -65.88 -63.76
CA PRO A 193 7.45 -65.89 -64.28
C PRO A 193 7.54 -66.69 -65.59
N GLN A 194 8.40 -66.26 -66.54
CA GLN A 194 8.60 -67.03 -67.77
C GLN A 194 9.34 -68.36 -67.51
N SER A 195 10.12 -68.44 -66.43
CA SER A 195 10.79 -69.68 -65.98
C SER A 195 9.89 -70.62 -65.14
N TRP A 196 8.60 -70.32 -64.99
CA TRP A 196 7.71 -71.08 -64.09
C TRP A 196 6.96 -72.23 -64.78
N THR A 197 7.37 -73.45 -64.46
CA THR A 197 6.76 -74.72 -64.91
C THR A 197 5.98 -75.47 -63.81
N GLY A 198 5.82 -74.86 -62.62
CA GLY A 198 5.19 -75.49 -61.45
C GLY A 198 3.71 -75.14 -61.26
N PRO A 199 3.11 -75.51 -60.11
CA PRO A 199 1.72 -75.20 -59.77
C PRO A 199 1.39 -73.71 -59.86
N ALA A 200 0.38 -73.35 -60.66
CA ALA A 200 -0.03 -71.97 -60.89
C ALA A 200 -1.56 -71.82 -60.92
N VAL A 201 -2.06 -70.68 -60.43
CA VAL A 201 -3.50 -70.33 -60.42
C VAL A 201 -3.69 -68.86 -60.78
N GLU A 202 -4.61 -68.55 -61.69
CA GLU A 202 -5.07 -67.17 -61.90
C GLU A 202 -6.17 -66.80 -60.90
N ILE A 203 -6.08 -65.61 -60.30
CA ILE A 203 -7.05 -65.10 -59.33
C ILE A 203 -8.38 -64.81 -60.03
N GLY A 204 -9.39 -65.65 -59.78
CA GLY A 204 -10.68 -65.65 -60.47
C GLY A 204 -10.95 -66.91 -61.33
N ASN A 205 -10.10 -67.93 -61.28
CA ASN A 205 -10.23 -69.17 -62.05
C ASN A 205 -11.58 -69.91 -61.89
N ALA A 206 -12.29 -69.75 -60.77
CA ALA A 206 -13.51 -70.52 -60.49
C ALA A 206 -14.76 -69.81 -61.04
N ARG A 207 -15.10 -70.06 -62.32
CA ARG A 207 -16.39 -69.59 -62.88
C ARG A 207 -17.56 -70.17 -62.06
N ARG A 208 -18.57 -69.34 -61.78
CA ARG A 208 -19.90 -69.84 -61.37
C ARG A 208 -20.46 -70.75 -62.47
N PRO A 209 -21.26 -71.80 -62.13
CA PRO A 209 -22.09 -72.44 -63.13
C PRO A 209 -23.03 -71.40 -63.77
N ALA A 210 -23.14 -71.43 -65.10
CA ALA A 210 -24.05 -70.54 -65.81
C ALA A 210 -25.49 -71.00 -65.56
N ASN A 211 -26.35 -70.09 -65.11
CA ASN A 211 -27.76 -70.38 -64.88
C ASN A 211 -28.55 -70.14 -66.18
N PRO A 212 -29.13 -71.16 -66.83
CA PRO A 212 -29.77 -71.01 -68.13
C PRO A 212 -31.18 -70.41 -67.99
N GLY A 213 -31.28 -69.08 -67.85
CA GLY A 213 -32.58 -68.41 -67.73
C GLY A 213 -32.51 -66.93 -67.37
N ALA A 214 -32.09 -66.07 -68.32
CA ALA A 214 -32.25 -64.61 -68.24
C ALA A 214 -32.04 -63.94 -69.62
N THR A 215 -32.88 -64.27 -70.60
CA THR A 215 -32.87 -63.57 -71.91
C THR A 215 -33.37 -62.13 -71.76
N HIS A 216 -32.94 -61.25 -72.68
CA HIS A 216 -33.14 -59.80 -72.72
C HIS A 216 -34.39 -59.18 -72.06
N CYS A 217 -34.22 -58.00 -71.46
CA CYS A 217 -35.01 -56.84 -71.90
C CYS A 217 -34.28 -55.49 -71.63
N HIS A 218 -34.59 -54.47 -72.42
CA HIS A 218 -34.06 -53.10 -72.24
C HIS A 218 -34.78 -52.36 -71.10
N GLY A 219 -34.08 -51.44 -70.44
CA GLY A 219 -34.63 -50.66 -69.32
C GLY A 219 -35.44 -49.43 -69.75
N LYS A 220 -36.30 -48.94 -68.85
CA LYS A 220 -36.92 -47.60 -68.89
C LYS A 220 -37.17 -47.09 -67.47
N ARG A 221 -36.91 -45.79 -67.23
CA ARG A 221 -37.46 -45.03 -66.10
C ARG A 221 -38.80 -44.43 -66.54
N ARG A 222 -39.86 -44.50 -65.71
CA ARG A 222 -41.00 -43.55 -65.55
C ARG A 222 -41.96 -44.07 -64.45
N ILE A 223 -42.90 -43.34 -63.86
CA ILE A 223 -42.99 -41.94 -63.34
C ILE A 223 -44.44 -41.72 -62.82
N LEU A 224 -44.66 -40.79 -61.85
CA LEU A 224 -45.94 -40.12 -61.46
C LEU A 224 -46.94 -40.81 -60.49
N GLY A 225 -47.86 -39.98 -59.93
CA GLY A 225 -48.92 -40.29 -58.93
C GLY A 225 -48.58 -39.80 -57.51
N THR A 226 -48.94 -38.62 -56.95
CA THR A 226 -49.99 -37.56 -57.12
C THR A 226 -51.43 -37.96 -56.73
N MET A 227 -52.22 -37.16 -55.99
CA MET A 227 -52.03 -35.76 -55.49
C MET A 227 -51.72 -35.71 -53.95
N GLN A 228 -52.23 -34.89 -53.00
CA GLN A 228 -53.23 -33.79 -52.94
C GLN A 228 -52.99 -32.82 -51.74
N GLY A 229 -54.03 -32.26 -51.11
CA GLY A 229 -54.03 -31.29 -49.98
C GLY A 229 -55.43 -31.16 -49.36
N PRO A 230 -55.80 -30.14 -48.53
CA PRO A 230 -55.13 -28.85 -48.18
C PRO A 230 -54.79 -28.72 -46.66
N GLY A 231 -54.30 -27.62 -46.08
CA GLY A 231 -53.70 -26.38 -46.63
C GLY A 231 -53.44 -25.26 -45.59
N ARG A 232 -52.24 -24.64 -45.69
CA ARG A 232 -51.86 -23.19 -45.56
C ARG A 232 -52.40 -22.30 -44.40
N LYS A 233 -51.57 -21.42 -43.80
CA LYS A 233 -50.72 -20.38 -44.49
C LYS A 233 -49.19 -20.35 -44.20
N GLN A 234 -48.68 -19.37 -43.43
CA GLN A 234 -47.32 -18.75 -43.50
C GLN A 234 -46.81 -18.31 -42.09
N GLY A 235 -45.57 -17.85 -41.80
CA GLY A 235 -44.37 -17.43 -42.60
C GLY A 235 -44.24 -15.89 -42.72
N PRO A 236 -43.04 -15.24 -42.82
CA PRO A 236 -41.70 -15.76 -43.19
C PRO A 236 -40.43 -15.14 -42.46
N GLY A 237 -39.21 -15.65 -42.76
CA GLY A 237 -37.90 -14.99 -42.47
C GLY A 237 -36.70 -15.97 -42.53
N ARG A 238 -35.78 -15.93 -43.51
CA ARG A 238 -34.57 -15.08 -43.70
C ARG A 238 -33.49 -15.22 -42.60
N LYS A 239 -32.17 -15.35 -42.91
CA LYS A 239 -31.46 -15.84 -44.12
C LYS A 239 -29.97 -16.15 -43.77
N GLN A 240 -29.27 -16.91 -44.62
CA GLN A 240 -27.81 -17.17 -44.52
C GLN A 240 -26.97 -16.01 -45.10
N GLY A 241 -25.66 -15.97 -44.79
CA GLY A 241 -24.62 -15.36 -45.65
C GLY A 241 -23.38 -14.84 -44.94
N ARG A 242 -22.16 -15.19 -45.41
CA ARG A 242 -20.86 -14.69 -44.91
C ARG A 242 -19.83 -14.68 -46.06
N LYS A 243 -18.81 -13.81 -45.97
CA LYS A 243 -17.71 -13.55 -46.94
C LYS A 243 -18.14 -12.66 -48.15
N ALA A 244 -17.25 -11.97 -48.89
CA ALA A 244 -15.78 -12.07 -48.94
C ALA A 244 -15.02 -10.76 -49.29
N THR A 245 -13.82 -10.61 -48.71
CA THR A 245 -12.54 -10.05 -49.24
C THR A 245 -12.45 -8.99 -50.37
N ARG A 246 -11.62 -7.95 -50.08
CA ARG A 246 -10.48 -7.43 -50.90
C ARG A 246 -10.82 -6.65 -52.20
N THR A 247 -10.31 -5.43 -52.40
CA THR A 247 -9.02 -5.12 -53.10
C THR A 247 -8.66 -3.61 -52.97
N ALA A 248 -7.43 -3.23 -53.38
CA ALA A 248 -6.80 -1.90 -53.36
C ALA A 248 -7.52 -0.83 -54.26
N ALA A 249 -7.13 0.47 -54.35
CA ALA A 249 -5.78 1.05 -54.23
C ALA A 249 -5.69 2.60 -54.12
N ARG A 250 -4.49 3.07 -53.70
CA ARG A 250 -3.69 4.25 -54.16
C ARG A 250 -4.20 5.70 -53.92
N THR A 251 -3.28 6.59 -53.48
CA THR A 251 -3.22 8.08 -53.67
C THR A 251 -4.36 8.94 -53.07
N THR A 252 -4.19 10.10 -52.41
CA THR A 252 -3.06 10.98 -51.95
C THR A 252 -3.62 11.96 -50.88
N SER A 253 -2.96 12.95 -50.23
CA SER A 253 -1.59 13.53 -50.20
C SER A 253 -1.37 14.36 -48.91
N THR A 254 -0.12 14.66 -48.56
CA THR A 254 0.34 15.73 -47.62
C THR A 254 0.53 17.07 -48.35
N PRO A 255 0.93 18.20 -47.71
CA PRO A 255 1.06 18.55 -46.27
C PRO A 255 0.05 19.68 -45.89
N THR A 256 0.00 20.38 -44.75
CA THR A 256 0.93 21.33 -44.04
C THR A 256 0.18 21.87 -42.78
N SER A 257 0.67 22.71 -41.86
CA SER A 257 1.98 22.97 -41.20
C SER A 257 1.77 24.01 -40.06
N LYS A 258 2.81 24.35 -39.27
CA LYS A 258 2.90 25.50 -38.31
C LYS A 258 2.06 25.38 -37.01
N GLN A 259 2.68 25.31 -35.82
CA GLN A 259 3.35 26.37 -35.01
C GLN A 259 2.38 27.29 -34.24
N ARG A 260 2.38 27.18 -32.90
CA ARG A 260 2.83 28.26 -31.98
C ARG A 260 2.86 27.82 -30.50
N LEU A 261 4.02 28.03 -29.89
CA LEU A 261 4.19 28.47 -28.48
C LEU A 261 4.07 30.02 -28.48
N PRO A 262 3.83 30.74 -27.36
CA PRO A 262 4.61 30.62 -26.10
C PRO A 262 3.86 30.86 -24.76
N SER A 263 4.62 30.80 -23.65
CA SER A 263 4.59 31.65 -22.43
C SER A 263 3.24 32.08 -21.80
N ASP A 264 3.02 32.08 -20.49
CA ASP A 264 3.97 32.01 -19.35
C ASP A 264 3.24 31.76 -18.00
N ARG A 265 3.98 31.88 -16.88
CA ARG A 265 3.54 32.11 -15.47
C ARG A 265 3.07 30.93 -14.61
N THR A 266 4.03 30.50 -13.77
CA THR A 266 3.94 30.45 -12.29
C THR A 266 2.66 29.96 -11.60
N ALA A 267 2.79 28.83 -10.89
CA ALA A 267 2.48 28.73 -9.45
C ALA A 267 3.26 27.55 -8.83
N ALA A 268 3.50 27.59 -7.52
CA ALA A 268 4.15 26.49 -6.80
C ALA A 268 3.13 25.43 -6.34
N GLY A 269 3.59 24.20 -6.13
CA GLY A 269 2.93 23.29 -5.17
C GLY A 269 3.08 23.83 -3.74
N PRO A 270 2.27 23.32 -2.79
CA PRO A 270 2.50 21.94 -2.35
C PRO A 270 1.22 21.11 -2.17
N LEU A 271 1.41 19.87 -1.72
CA LEU A 271 0.35 18.93 -1.36
C LEU A 271 -0.62 19.52 -0.33
N ARG A 272 -1.92 19.20 -0.49
CA ARG A 272 -2.85 19.16 0.64
C ARG A 272 -3.80 17.97 0.49
N THR A 273 -3.79 17.11 1.51
CA THR A 273 -4.75 16.01 1.70
C THR A 273 -6.18 16.54 1.70
N GLN A 274 -7.07 15.94 0.92
CA GLN A 274 -8.51 16.05 1.14
C GLN A 274 -8.96 14.86 1.99
N ALA A 275 -9.77 15.14 3.01
CA ALA A 275 -10.42 14.11 3.82
C ALA A 275 -11.57 13.48 3.03
N HIS A 276 -11.90 12.22 3.36
CA HIS A 276 -13.21 11.68 3.01
C HIS A 276 -14.26 12.37 3.88
N ASP A 277 -15.20 13.06 3.23
CA ASP A 277 -16.43 13.55 3.84
C ASP A 277 -17.61 12.79 3.22
N GLY A 278 -18.48 12.23 4.05
CA GLY A 278 -19.38 11.15 3.65
C GLY A 278 -20.81 11.62 3.39
N ARG A 279 -21.32 11.39 2.17
CA ARG A 279 -22.77 11.35 1.89
C ARG A 279 -23.11 10.25 0.89
N PRO A 280 -24.17 9.45 1.11
CA PRO A 280 -24.58 8.40 0.18
C PRO A 280 -25.16 9.00 -1.10
N ALA A 281 -24.80 8.43 -2.25
CA ALA A 281 -25.40 8.79 -3.53
C ALA A 281 -26.80 8.19 -3.66
N ALA A 282 -27.79 9.03 -3.99
CA ALA A 282 -29.18 8.59 -4.12
C ALA A 282 -29.40 7.66 -5.32
N GLN A 283 -30.30 6.70 -5.15
CA GLN A 283 -30.71 5.74 -6.17
C GLN A 283 -31.55 6.46 -7.24
N ALA A 284 -31.10 6.40 -8.50
CA ALA A 284 -31.76 7.08 -9.62
C ALA A 284 -32.49 6.07 -10.53
N ASP A 285 -33.82 6.13 -10.53
CA ASP A 285 -34.66 5.33 -11.42
C ASP A 285 -34.54 5.77 -12.89
N HIS A 286 -34.36 4.80 -13.78
CA HIS A 286 -34.37 5.03 -15.23
C HIS A 286 -35.23 3.96 -15.93
N PRO A 287 -36.50 4.28 -16.25
CA PRO A 287 -37.39 3.37 -16.97
C PRO A 287 -37.14 3.43 -18.49
N GLY A 288 -36.77 2.29 -19.09
CA GLY A 288 -36.98 2.07 -20.53
C GLY A 288 -35.89 1.30 -21.29
N ALA A 289 -36.03 -0.03 -21.37
CA ALA A 289 -35.43 -0.87 -22.43
C ALA A 289 -35.99 -2.32 -22.44
N ASP A 290 -37.31 -2.54 -22.47
CA ASP A 290 -37.88 -3.90 -22.57
C ASP A 290 -38.20 -4.30 -24.02
N ASP A 291 -37.18 -4.66 -24.80
CA ASP A 291 -37.33 -5.51 -26.00
C ASP A 291 -36.30 -6.64 -25.97
N GLY A 292 -36.75 -7.82 -25.56
CA GLY A 292 -35.91 -8.99 -25.37
C GLY A 292 -36.75 -10.25 -25.22
N SER A 293 -37.00 -10.96 -26.32
CA SER A 293 -37.87 -12.15 -26.34
C SER A 293 -37.50 -13.20 -25.26
N PRO A 294 -38.46 -13.93 -24.68
CA PRO A 294 -38.21 -14.83 -23.55
C PRO A 294 -37.23 -15.97 -23.85
N ALA A 295 -37.06 -16.34 -25.14
CA ALA A 295 -36.05 -17.29 -25.57
C ALA A 295 -34.60 -16.76 -25.44
N VAL A 296 -34.41 -15.44 -25.46
CA VAL A 296 -33.12 -14.79 -25.18
C VAL A 296 -32.91 -14.69 -23.68
N ARG A 297 -33.92 -14.27 -22.89
CA ARG A 297 -33.83 -14.27 -21.42
C ARG A 297 -33.50 -15.66 -20.85
N ARG A 298 -34.16 -16.74 -21.30
CA ARG A 298 -33.81 -18.13 -20.92
C ARG A 298 -32.44 -18.62 -21.43
N ARG A 299 -31.86 -18.01 -22.46
CA ARG A 299 -30.50 -18.35 -22.95
C ARG A 299 -29.40 -17.56 -22.26
N LEU A 300 -29.67 -16.33 -21.80
CA LEU A 300 -28.74 -15.60 -20.95
C LEU A 300 -28.74 -16.14 -19.52
N SER A 301 -29.89 -16.48 -18.94
CA SER A 301 -29.95 -17.02 -17.57
C SER A 301 -29.13 -18.31 -17.41
N LEU A 302 -29.12 -19.19 -18.42
CA LEU A 302 -28.25 -20.38 -18.45
C LEU A 302 -26.74 -20.08 -18.57
N CYS A 303 -26.37 -18.88 -19.02
CA CYS A 303 -24.99 -18.39 -19.02
C CYS A 303 -24.69 -17.48 -17.81
N GLN A 304 -25.70 -17.18 -16.98
CA GLN A 304 -25.65 -16.24 -15.86
C GLN A 304 -25.96 -16.92 -14.51
N LEU A 305 -25.92 -18.26 -14.49
CA LEU A 305 -25.67 -19.05 -13.28
C LEU A 305 -24.27 -18.71 -12.75
N GLY A 306 -24.19 -17.65 -11.95
CA GLY A 306 -23.01 -17.41 -11.13
C GLY A 306 -22.83 -18.56 -10.14
N PRO A 307 -21.61 -19.04 -9.87
CA PRO A 307 -21.36 -20.22 -9.05
C PRO A 307 -21.75 -20.05 -7.57
N TYR A 308 -22.15 -18.84 -7.16
CA TYR A 308 -22.70 -18.51 -5.84
C TYR A 308 -24.25 -18.55 -5.80
N GLY A 309 -24.92 -18.91 -6.90
CA GLY A 309 -26.38 -18.95 -7.00
C GLY A 309 -27.03 -20.28 -6.64
N ASN A 310 -26.23 -21.29 -6.31
CA ASN A 310 -26.63 -22.65 -5.91
C ASN A 310 -25.96 -23.04 -4.56
N LEU A 311 -25.79 -22.08 -3.63
CA LEU A 311 -25.15 -22.34 -2.33
C LEU A 311 -26.10 -23.05 -1.34
N ASP A 312 -27.40 -22.93 -1.57
CA ASP A 312 -28.52 -23.69 -0.98
C ASP A 312 -28.47 -25.21 -1.27
N HIS A 313 -27.51 -25.68 -2.09
CA HIS A 313 -27.20 -27.10 -2.30
C HIS A 313 -25.88 -27.52 -1.64
N LEU A 314 -25.27 -26.67 -0.81
CA LEU A 314 -24.06 -26.97 -0.07
C LEU A 314 -24.41 -27.27 1.39
N ASP A 315 -24.27 -28.53 1.79
CA ASP A 315 -24.48 -28.97 3.17
C ASP A 315 -23.47 -28.33 4.12
N ALA A 316 -23.98 -27.65 5.15
CA ALA A 316 -23.20 -27.00 6.19
C ALA A 316 -23.73 -27.41 7.57
N ALA A 317 -22.86 -27.92 8.43
CA ALA A 317 -23.25 -28.31 9.78
C ALA A 317 -23.51 -27.07 10.66
N LEU A 318 -24.54 -27.15 11.50
CA LEU A 318 -24.89 -26.12 12.47
C LEU A 318 -24.99 -26.73 13.87
N VAL A 319 -24.07 -26.35 14.76
CA VAL A 319 -24.09 -26.72 16.18
C VAL A 319 -24.48 -25.51 17.01
N VAL A 320 -25.41 -25.67 17.94
CA VAL A 320 -25.80 -24.64 18.89
C VAL A 320 -25.64 -25.17 20.32
N GLU A 321 -24.54 -24.77 20.97
CA GLU A 321 -24.29 -25.05 22.38
C GLU A 321 -24.80 -23.92 23.30
N ASP A 322 -25.12 -22.75 22.74
CA ASP A 322 -25.55 -21.55 23.47
C ASP A 322 -26.71 -21.83 24.44
N THR A 323 -26.48 -21.65 25.74
CA THR A 323 -27.52 -21.87 26.76
C THR A 323 -28.47 -20.69 26.92
N GLY A 324 -28.21 -19.58 26.22
CA GLY A 324 -28.84 -18.29 26.48
C GLY A 324 -28.30 -17.63 27.76
N ALA A 325 -28.56 -16.34 27.90
CA ALA A 325 -28.17 -15.54 29.05
C ALA A 325 -29.32 -14.64 29.54
N THR A 326 -29.21 -14.11 30.75
CA THR A 326 -30.17 -13.13 31.29
C THR A 326 -29.50 -11.77 31.33
N ALA A 327 -30.10 -10.77 30.69
CA ALA A 327 -29.63 -9.39 30.71
C ALA A 327 -29.95 -8.72 32.05
N SER A 328 -29.31 -7.58 32.33
CA SER A 328 -29.44 -6.85 33.60
C SER A 328 -30.82 -6.21 33.84
N ASP A 329 -31.71 -6.24 32.85
CA ASP A 329 -33.13 -5.87 32.98
C ASP A 329 -34.04 -7.05 33.39
N GLY A 330 -33.50 -8.26 33.50
CA GLY A 330 -34.22 -9.49 33.81
C GLY A 330 -34.77 -10.24 32.60
N THR A 331 -34.58 -9.76 31.38
CA THR A 331 -34.97 -10.49 30.15
C THR A 331 -34.00 -11.62 29.84
N ARG A 332 -34.51 -12.77 29.38
CA ARG A 332 -33.66 -13.88 28.91
C ARG A 332 -33.46 -13.79 27.40
N LEU A 333 -32.23 -13.52 27.00
CA LEU A 333 -31.79 -13.53 25.61
C LEU A 333 -31.29 -14.94 25.23
N ALA A 334 -31.87 -15.51 24.18
CA ALA A 334 -31.40 -16.73 23.52
C ALA A 334 -30.99 -16.37 22.09
N ALA A 335 -29.86 -15.68 21.96
CA ALA A 335 -29.40 -15.13 20.68
C ALA A 335 -28.83 -16.23 19.77
N GLY A 336 -28.16 -17.25 20.31
CA GLY A 336 -27.60 -18.34 19.50
C GLY A 336 -28.66 -19.15 18.78
N THR A 337 -29.78 -19.47 19.45
CA THR A 337 -30.92 -20.13 18.79
C THR A 337 -31.57 -19.21 17.75
N LYS A 338 -31.83 -17.94 18.08
CA LYS A 338 -32.37 -16.95 17.11
C LYS A 338 -31.50 -16.84 15.85
N VAL A 339 -30.18 -16.78 15.99
CA VAL A 339 -29.23 -16.70 14.87
C VAL A 339 -29.23 -18.00 14.07
N ALA A 340 -29.27 -19.16 14.73
CA ALA A 340 -29.39 -20.45 14.06
C ALA A 340 -30.69 -20.57 13.25
N ASP A 341 -31.84 -20.25 13.85
CA ASP A 341 -33.15 -20.24 13.21
C ASP A 341 -33.15 -19.29 11.99
N SER A 342 -32.61 -18.08 12.14
CA SER A 342 -32.49 -17.08 11.06
C SER A 342 -31.59 -17.54 9.92
N LEU A 343 -30.52 -18.29 10.20
CA LEU A 343 -29.62 -18.84 9.18
C LEU A 343 -30.28 -19.97 8.40
N VAL A 344 -31.05 -20.85 9.09
CA VAL A 344 -31.86 -21.91 8.48
C VAL A 344 -32.96 -21.30 7.60
N GLU A 345 -33.74 -20.33 8.10
CA GLU A 345 -34.78 -19.63 7.34
C GLU A 345 -34.20 -18.86 6.14
N GLY A 346 -33.00 -18.27 6.29
CA GLY A 346 -32.33 -17.52 5.24
C GLY A 346 -31.92 -18.33 4.01
N ASN A 347 -31.84 -19.67 4.11
CA ASN A 347 -31.56 -20.60 3.01
C ASN A 347 -30.34 -20.23 2.12
N VAL A 348 -29.32 -19.57 2.70
CA VAL A 348 -28.06 -19.24 2.00
C VAL A 348 -27.19 -20.48 1.77
N PHE A 349 -27.33 -21.47 2.66
CA PHE A 349 -26.72 -22.80 2.63
C PHE A 349 -27.74 -23.84 3.08
N HIS A 350 -27.52 -25.12 2.79
CA HIS A 350 -28.34 -26.18 3.39
C HIS A 350 -27.81 -26.50 4.79
N TRP A 351 -28.40 -25.85 5.79
CA TRP A 351 -27.98 -25.99 7.19
C TRP A 351 -28.51 -27.28 7.80
N VAL A 352 -27.61 -28.18 8.17
CA VAL A 352 -27.91 -29.45 8.84
C VAL A 352 -27.65 -29.29 10.34
N PRO A 353 -28.69 -29.29 11.21
CA PRO A 353 -28.49 -29.23 12.65
C PRO A 353 -27.93 -30.54 13.17
N VAL A 354 -26.84 -30.46 13.93
CA VAL A 354 -26.08 -31.60 14.49
C VAL A 354 -25.91 -31.46 16.00
N ALA A 355 -25.77 -32.59 16.70
CA ALA A 355 -25.95 -32.69 18.15
C ALA A 355 -24.68 -32.41 18.97
N SER A 356 -23.49 -32.42 18.36
CA SER A 356 -22.22 -32.13 19.05
C SER A 356 -21.19 -31.43 18.15
N THR A 357 -20.19 -30.79 18.78
CA THR A 357 -19.10 -30.14 18.04
C THR A 357 -18.21 -31.14 17.32
N GLU A 358 -18.08 -32.34 17.89
CA GLU A 358 -17.28 -33.46 17.45
C GLU A 358 -17.91 -34.16 16.23
N GLU A 359 -19.24 -34.30 16.21
CA GLU A 359 -20.00 -34.76 15.03
C GLU A 359 -19.83 -33.78 13.85
N ALA A 360 -19.88 -32.48 14.13
CA ALA A 360 -19.66 -31.44 13.13
C ALA A 360 -18.20 -31.38 12.63
N ASP A 361 -17.20 -31.53 13.52
CA ASP A 361 -15.79 -31.63 13.14
C ASP A 361 -15.54 -32.87 12.28
N GLN A 362 -16.09 -34.02 12.68
CA GLN A 362 -15.92 -35.26 11.93
C GLN A 362 -16.60 -35.19 10.57
N GLY A 363 -17.84 -34.70 10.46
CA GLY A 363 -18.52 -34.55 9.18
C GLY A 363 -17.82 -33.58 8.22
N VAL A 364 -17.11 -32.55 8.72
CA VAL A 364 -16.24 -31.67 7.92
C VAL A 364 -14.93 -32.37 7.52
N SER A 365 -14.41 -33.27 8.34
CA SER A 365 -13.22 -34.07 8.04
C SER A 365 -13.48 -35.16 7.01
N ASP A 366 -14.59 -35.89 7.17
CA ASP A 366 -15.07 -36.99 6.32
C ASP A 366 -15.71 -36.48 5.00
N GLY A 367 -15.95 -35.17 4.88
CA GLY A 367 -16.44 -34.51 3.66
C GLY A 367 -17.95 -34.59 3.45
N GLU A 368 -18.72 -34.94 4.48
CA GLU A 368 -20.18 -34.89 4.52
C GLU A 368 -20.70 -33.45 4.56
N TYR A 369 -20.03 -32.59 5.34
CA TYR A 369 -20.30 -31.15 5.41
C TYR A 369 -19.17 -30.35 4.77
N ALA A 370 -19.51 -29.30 4.03
CA ALA A 370 -18.50 -28.42 3.43
C ALA A 370 -17.76 -27.60 4.51
N PHE A 371 -18.51 -27.08 5.48
CA PHE A 371 -18.00 -26.41 6.67
C PHE A 371 -19.00 -26.59 7.82
N ALA A 372 -18.58 -26.31 9.04
CA ALA A 372 -19.44 -26.28 10.22
C ALA A 372 -19.42 -24.91 10.87
N LEU A 373 -20.59 -24.37 11.22
CA LEU A 373 -20.75 -23.23 12.11
C LEU A 373 -21.13 -23.74 13.51
N LYS A 374 -20.29 -23.42 14.50
CA LYS A 374 -20.52 -23.79 15.91
C LYS A 374 -20.76 -22.51 16.72
N ILE A 375 -21.94 -22.39 17.29
CA ILE A 375 -22.32 -21.32 18.21
C ILE A 375 -22.03 -21.82 19.64
N PRO A 376 -20.98 -21.32 20.32
CA PRO A 376 -20.54 -21.87 21.60
C PRO A 376 -21.47 -21.51 22.75
N LYS A 377 -21.36 -22.25 23.85
CA LYS A 377 -22.21 -22.14 25.06
C LYS A 377 -22.30 -20.74 25.69
N ASP A 378 -21.29 -19.91 25.47
CA ASP A 378 -21.15 -18.55 26.01
C ASP A 378 -21.56 -17.46 25.01
N PHE A 379 -22.07 -17.79 23.82
CA PHE A 379 -22.43 -16.83 22.79
C PHE A 379 -23.43 -15.75 23.26
N SER A 380 -24.58 -16.14 23.84
CA SER A 380 -25.52 -15.15 24.41
C SER A 380 -24.96 -14.44 25.63
N ALA A 381 -24.10 -15.10 26.43
CA ALA A 381 -23.47 -14.50 27.60
C ALA A 381 -22.50 -13.38 27.20
N ASN A 382 -21.73 -13.59 26.12
CA ASN A 382 -20.82 -12.62 25.56
C ASN A 382 -21.58 -11.46 24.90
N LEU A 383 -22.72 -11.70 24.23
CA LEU A 383 -23.58 -10.62 23.71
C LEU A 383 -24.19 -9.72 24.80
N VAL A 384 -24.46 -10.23 26.02
CA VAL A 384 -24.90 -9.38 27.16
C VAL A 384 -23.75 -8.90 28.06
N SER A 385 -22.53 -9.43 27.88
CA SER A 385 -21.33 -9.03 28.63
C SER A 385 -20.95 -7.54 28.59
N PRO A 386 -21.31 -6.72 27.57
CA PRO A 386 -21.02 -5.28 27.57
C PRO A 386 -21.75 -4.49 28.67
N GLY A 387 -22.68 -5.12 29.40
CA GLY A 387 -23.26 -4.56 30.63
C GLY A 387 -22.30 -4.48 31.82
N SER A 388 -21.10 -5.08 31.73
CA SER A 388 -20.06 -5.04 32.77
C SER A 388 -18.67 -4.78 32.18
N PHE A 389 -18.10 -3.63 32.54
CA PHE A 389 -16.86 -3.08 31.94
C PHE A 389 -15.64 -4.02 31.98
N ASP A 390 -15.52 -4.85 33.03
CA ASP A 390 -14.34 -5.70 33.25
C ASP A 390 -14.38 -7.04 32.51
N SER A 391 -15.50 -7.41 31.87
CA SER A 391 -15.70 -8.73 31.23
C SER A 391 -16.25 -8.68 29.80
N ALA A 392 -16.34 -7.49 29.20
CA ALA A 392 -16.86 -7.31 27.84
C ALA A 392 -16.05 -8.13 26.82
N SER A 393 -16.72 -9.09 26.18
CA SER A 393 -16.13 -10.09 25.30
C SER A 393 -16.94 -10.19 24.01
N GLN A 394 -16.28 -10.22 22.84
CA GLN A 394 -16.97 -10.43 21.56
C GLN A 394 -17.62 -11.81 21.53
N ALA A 395 -18.81 -11.92 20.95
CA ALA A 395 -19.48 -13.20 20.79
C ALA A 395 -18.81 -14.00 19.68
N MET A 396 -18.04 -15.03 20.06
CA MET A 396 -17.29 -15.87 19.14
C MET A 396 -18.23 -16.81 18.36
N LEU A 397 -18.06 -16.86 17.04
CA LEU A 397 -18.59 -17.94 16.21
C LEU A 397 -17.44 -18.78 15.68
N ASN A 398 -17.44 -20.08 16.00
CA ASN A 398 -16.37 -20.98 15.59
C ASN A 398 -16.75 -21.65 14.27
N VAL A 399 -16.18 -21.17 13.15
CA VAL A 399 -16.38 -21.80 11.84
C VAL A 399 -15.23 -22.76 11.56
N THR A 400 -15.57 -24.02 11.27
CA THR A 400 -14.62 -25.06 10.92
C THR A 400 -14.66 -25.31 9.42
N THR A 401 -13.51 -25.19 8.75
CA THR A 401 -13.36 -25.45 7.30
C THR A 401 -12.32 -26.52 7.01
N ASN A 402 -12.44 -27.15 5.84
CA ASN A 402 -11.49 -28.10 5.32
C ASN A 402 -11.26 -27.82 3.82
N ASP A 403 -10.13 -27.20 3.46
CA ASP A 403 -9.80 -26.87 2.06
C ASP A 403 -9.61 -28.14 1.20
N ALA A 404 -9.47 -29.33 1.82
CA ALA A 404 -9.43 -30.59 1.09
C ALA A 404 -10.80 -30.99 0.50
N ASN A 405 -11.89 -30.50 1.08
CA ASN A 405 -13.23 -30.58 0.47
C ASN A 405 -13.28 -29.61 -0.72
N ASN A 406 -13.06 -28.31 -0.49
CA ASN A 406 -12.81 -27.33 -1.55
C ASN A 406 -12.09 -26.06 -1.03
N TYR A 407 -11.07 -25.59 -1.75
CA TYR A 407 -10.23 -24.46 -1.35
C TYR A 407 -10.90 -23.06 -1.36
N LEU A 408 -12.07 -22.90 -1.99
CA LEU A 408 -12.82 -21.64 -1.97
C LEU A 408 -13.69 -21.49 -0.72
N LEU A 409 -13.85 -22.54 0.09
CA LEU A 409 -14.71 -22.51 1.28
C LEU A 409 -14.24 -21.45 2.28
N SER A 410 -12.93 -21.34 2.50
CA SER A 410 -12.34 -20.26 3.30
C SER A 410 -12.72 -18.85 2.81
N THR A 411 -12.82 -18.62 1.49
CA THR A 411 -13.29 -17.33 0.90
C THR A 411 -14.82 -17.19 0.81
N ILE A 412 -15.58 -18.26 1.07
CA ILE A 412 -17.05 -18.21 1.16
C ILE A 412 -17.47 -17.80 2.58
N VAL A 413 -16.67 -18.14 3.60
CA VAL A 413 -16.90 -17.72 5.00
C VAL A 413 -16.90 -16.20 5.16
N ASP A 414 -16.12 -15.43 4.39
CA ASP A 414 -16.18 -13.95 4.40
C ASP A 414 -17.59 -13.41 4.08
N LYS A 415 -18.39 -14.15 3.30
CA LYS A 415 -19.81 -13.82 3.05
C LYS A 415 -20.74 -14.29 4.16
N LEU A 416 -20.44 -15.41 4.82
CA LEU A 416 -21.16 -15.87 6.01
C LEU A 416 -21.07 -14.80 7.11
N THR A 417 -19.87 -14.27 7.35
CA THR A 417 -19.61 -13.13 8.24
C THR A 417 -20.53 -11.95 7.92
N THR A 418 -20.61 -11.53 6.65
CA THR A 418 -21.50 -10.44 6.22
C THR A 418 -22.99 -10.74 6.50
N SER A 419 -23.43 -11.98 6.28
CA SER A 419 -24.82 -12.40 6.55
C SER A 419 -25.13 -12.35 8.06
N VAL A 420 -24.24 -12.90 8.88
CA VAL A 420 -24.39 -12.95 10.34
C VAL A 420 -24.40 -11.55 10.95
N HIS A 421 -23.51 -10.65 10.52
CA HIS A 421 -23.53 -9.26 11.01
C HIS A 421 -24.88 -8.59 10.74
N SER A 422 -25.51 -8.82 9.59
CA SER A 422 -26.82 -8.23 9.28
C SER A 422 -27.94 -8.73 10.21
N THR A 423 -27.89 -9.99 10.63
CA THR A 423 -28.84 -10.57 11.60
C THR A 423 -28.62 -10.01 13.00
N VAL A 424 -27.37 -9.95 13.48
CA VAL A 424 -27.09 -9.55 14.87
C VAL A 424 -27.15 -8.03 15.08
N ALA A 425 -26.77 -7.22 14.08
CA ALA A 425 -26.97 -5.77 14.11
C ALA A 425 -28.46 -5.36 14.11
N THR A 426 -29.37 -6.27 13.71
CA THR A 426 -30.82 -6.03 13.78
C THR A 426 -31.39 -6.27 15.19
N GLU A 427 -30.71 -7.06 16.03
CA GLU A 427 -31.16 -7.44 17.38
C GLU A 427 -30.49 -6.65 18.52
N VAL A 428 -29.34 -6.00 18.28
CA VAL A 428 -28.64 -5.16 19.26
C VAL A 428 -28.86 -3.67 18.96
N GLY A 429 -29.44 -2.93 19.90
CA GLY A 429 -29.86 -1.53 19.72
C GLY A 429 -28.71 -0.52 19.62
N GLU A 430 -28.10 -0.41 18.45
CA GLU A 430 -26.85 0.32 18.14
C GLU A 430 -26.87 1.82 18.53
N GLU A 431 -28.02 2.50 18.39
CA GLU A 431 -28.15 3.95 18.59
C GLU A 431 -28.08 4.35 20.08
N THR A 432 -28.77 3.63 20.97
CA THR A 432 -28.97 4.06 22.36
C THR A 432 -27.73 3.85 23.23
N ALA A 433 -27.01 2.72 23.04
CA ALA A 433 -25.81 2.42 23.83
C ALA A 433 -24.65 3.37 23.49
N ASN A 434 -24.43 3.62 22.19
CA ASN A 434 -23.33 4.47 21.71
C ASN A 434 -23.45 5.91 22.21
N GLN A 435 -24.64 6.53 22.15
CA GLN A 435 -24.83 7.90 22.63
C GLN A 435 -24.61 8.02 24.15
N LEU A 436 -25.04 7.02 24.93
CA LEU A 436 -25.01 7.06 26.39
C LEU A 436 -23.61 6.76 26.96
N LEU A 437 -22.89 5.78 26.40
CA LEU A 437 -21.49 5.48 26.75
C LEU A 437 -20.53 6.59 26.28
N THR A 438 -20.71 7.12 25.07
CA THR A 438 -19.94 8.29 24.59
C THR A 438 -20.22 9.51 25.47
N GLY A 439 -21.46 9.66 25.95
CA GLY A 439 -21.85 10.64 26.96
C GLY A 439 -20.98 10.57 28.22
N PHE A 440 -20.95 9.43 28.91
CA PHE A 440 -20.14 9.28 30.13
C PHE A 440 -18.63 9.45 29.90
N GLY A 441 -18.07 8.86 28.84
CA GLY A 441 -16.65 9.03 28.51
C GLY A 441 -16.28 10.48 28.20
N THR A 442 -17.16 11.21 27.50
CA THR A 442 -17.00 12.64 27.22
C THR A 442 -17.15 13.48 28.49
N ILE A 443 -18.09 13.14 29.39
CA ILE A 443 -18.31 13.82 30.66
C ILE A 443 -17.10 13.65 31.58
N HIS A 444 -16.58 12.42 31.78
CA HIS A 444 -15.36 12.20 32.54
C HIS A 444 -14.19 13.00 31.95
N THR A 445 -13.94 12.88 30.65
CA THR A 445 -12.83 13.57 29.97
C THR A 445 -12.95 15.10 30.09
N ARG A 446 -14.15 15.66 29.96
CA ARG A 446 -14.39 17.10 30.12
C ARG A 446 -14.34 17.56 31.58
N MET A 447 -14.69 16.72 32.55
CA MET A 447 -14.51 17.05 33.97
C MET A 447 -13.02 17.01 34.38
N VAL A 448 -12.23 16.07 33.86
CA VAL A 448 -10.76 16.10 34.02
C VAL A 448 -10.17 17.35 33.36
N GLN A 449 -10.54 17.66 32.11
CA GLN A 449 -10.10 18.90 31.45
C GLN A 449 -10.58 20.18 32.16
N ALA A 450 -11.71 20.15 32.84
CA ALA A 450 -12.20 21.25 33.68
C ALA A 450 -11.47 21.33 35.03
N ALA A 451 -11.09 20.20 35.62
CA ALA A 451 -10.24 20.15 36.81
C ALA A 451 -8.83 20.67 36.51
N ASP A 452 -8.21 20.21 35.41
CA ASP A 452 -6.94 20.76 34.89
C ASP A 452 -7.06 22.26 34.56
N GLY A 453 -8.21 22.66 33.99
CA GLY A 453 -8.52 24.07 33.70
C GLY A 453 -8.65 24.92 34.98
N ALA A 454 -9.29 24.40 36.02
CA ALA A 454 -9.43 25.03 37.32
C ALA A 454 -8.11 25.05 38.11
N GLY A 455 -7.28 24.01 37.98
CA GLY A 455 -5.92 23.95 38.51
C GLY A 455 -5.02 25.00 37.85
N ARG A 456 -5.00 25.06 36.51
CA ARG A 456 -4.27 26.10 35.76
C ARG A 456 -4.80 27.52 36.03
N LEU A 457 -6.10 27.68 36.31
CA LEU A 457 -6.66 28.93 36.79
C LEU A 457 -6.15 29.25 38.19
N ALA A 458 -6.12 28.29 39.10
CA ALA A 458 -5.55 28.48 40.43
C ALA A 458 -4.07 28.87 40.38
N ASP A 459 -3.26 28.23 39.53
CA ASP A 459 -1.85 28.57 39.31
C ASP A 459 -1.69 29.99 38.74
N GLY A 460 -2.50 30.36 37.75
CA GLY A 460 -2.51 31.72 37.20
C GLY A 460 -2.97 32.78 38.21
N VAL A 461 -3.89 32.42 39.11
CA VAL A 461 -4.35 33.30 40.20
C VAL A 461 -3.33 33.33 41.36
N VAL A 462 -2.55 32.27 41.59
CA VAL A 462 -1.37 32.30 42.46
C VAL A 462 -0.30 33.24 41.88
N GLN A 463 -0.02 33.19 40.58
CA GLN A 463 0.87 34.17 39.92
C GLN A 463 0.34 35.61 40.04
N LEU A 464 -0.98 35.81 39.93
CA LEU A 464 -1.61 37.11 40.18
C LEU A 464 -1.49 37.56 41.64
N ARG A 465 -1.68 36.65 42.61
CA ARG A 465 -1.47 36.90 44.04
C ARG A 465 -0.03 37.32 44.31
N ASP A 466 0.93 36.56 43.80
CA ASP A 466 2.36 36.79 44.06
C ASP A 466 2.82 38.10 43.39
N GLY A 467 2.30 38.42 42.20
CA GLY A 467 2.46 39.73 41.56
C GLY A 467 1.78 40.88 42.33
N ALA A 468 0.63 40.64 42.96
CA ALA A 468 -0.05 41.62 43.81
C ALA A 468 0.69 41.84 45.15
N THR A 469 1.30 40.81 45.73
CA THR A 469 2.22 40.93 46.88
C THR A 469 3.47 41.73 46.49
N GLY A 470 4.10 41.45 45.35
CA GLY A 470 5.23 42.24 44.86
C GLY A 470 4.86 43.70 44.55
N LEU A 471 3.63 43.94 44.07
CA LEU A 471 3.07 45.30 43.93
C LEU A 471 2.86 45.96 45.31
N GLN A 472 2.39 45.21 46.32
CA GLN A 472 2.25 45.71 47.69
C GLN A 472 3.63 46.08 48.27
N GLU A 473 4.62 45.20 48.22
CA GLU A 473 6.00 45.49 48.66
C GLU A 473 6.58 46.74 47.99
N GLY A 474 6.38 46.88 46.66
CA GLY A 474 6.79 48.06 45.91
C GLY A 474 6.02 49.34 46.26
N THR A 475 4.74 49.25 46.65
CA THR A 475 3.89 50.42 46.96
C THR A 475 3.97 50.83 48.43
N SER A 476 4.19 49.89 49.35
CA SER A 476 4.70 50.15 50.70
C SER A 476 6.05 50.87 50.65
N SER A 477 6.98 50.42 49.79
CA SER A 477 8.27 51.08 49.57
C SER A 477 8.11 52.50 48.99
N LEU A 478 7.16 52.68 48.07
CA LEU A 478 6.80 54.01 47.53
C LEU A 478 6.18 54.92 48.61
N SER A 479 5.34 54.39 49.50
CA SER A 479 4.80 55.18 50.63
C SER A 479 5.91 55.64 51.56
N ALA A 480 6.82 54.75 51.95
CA ALA A 480 7.96 55.10 52.80
C ALA A 480 8.83 56.18 52.15
N GLY A 481 9.16 56.03 50.85
CA GLY A 481 9.91 57.05 50.10
C GLY A 481 9.16 58.37 49.92
N ALA A 482 7.82 58.35 49.85
CA ALA A 482 7.01 59.56 49.79
C ALA A 482 6.88 60.26 51.16
N ASP A 483 6.84 59.49 52.25
CA ASP A 483 6.86 60.00 53.63
C ASP A 483 8.24 60.60 54.00
N ASP A 484 9.34 59.95 53.59
CA ASP A 484 10.71 60.52 53.67
C ASP A 484 10.85 61.81 52.84
N LEU A 485 10.31 61.82 51.62
CA LEU A 485 10.31 63.01 50.77
C LEU A 485 9.48 64.14 51.39
N TYR A 486 8.29 63.85 51.93
CA TYR A 486 7.46 64.83 52.66
C TYR A 486 8.23 65.42 53.86
N ALA A 487 8.91 64.60 54.65
CA ALA A 487 9.75 65.04 55.75
C ALA A 487 10.98 65.87 55.29
N GLY A 488 11.49 65.62 54.08
CA GLY A 488 12.49 66.44 53.40
C GLY A 488 11.94 67.81 52.99
N GLN A 489 10.78 67.85 52.33
CA GLN A 489 10.17 69.10 51.86
C GLN A 489 9.68 69.98 53.01
N LEU A 490 9.30 69.39 54.15
CA LEU A 490 8.94 70.13 55.36
C LEU A 490 10.15 70.91 55.90
N LYS A 491 11.33 70.27 55.96
CA LYS A 491 12.61 70.93 56.32
C LYS A 491 12.98 72.03 55.31
N LEU A 492 12.77 71.79 54.01
CA LEU A 492 13.05 72.78 52.96
C LEU A 492 12.14 74.01 53.09
N ARG A 493 10.84 73.82 53.32
CA ARG A 493 9.88 74.89 53.57
C ARG A 493 10.27 75.69 54.82
N ASP A 494 10.60 75.00 55.92
CA ASP A 494 10.94 75.66 57.18
C ASP A 494 12.24 76.47 57.08
N GLY A 495 13.24 75.98 56.33
CA GLY A 495 14.43 76.75 55.97
C GLY A 495 14.14 77.93 55.04
N ALA A 496 13.19 77.81 54.10
CA ALA A 496 12.77 78.90 53.24
C ALA A 496 11.99 79.99 54.01
N ASN A 497 11.18 79.61 55.01
CA ASN A 497 10.55 80.53 55.94
C ASN A 497 11.61 81.31 56.74
N GLN A 498 12.58 80.61 57.35
CA GLN A 498 13.69 81.24 58.08
C GLN A 498 14.52 82.20 57.20
N LEU A 499 14.77 81.85 55.94
CA LEU A 499 15.42 82.73 54.97
C LEU A 499 14.55 83.97 54.65
N THR A 500 13.23 83.80 54.54
CA THR A 500 12.28 84.88 54.31
C THR A 500 12.28 85.87 55.47
N ASP A 501 12.21 85.37 56.71
CA ASP A 501 12.26 86.18 57.94
C ASP A 501 13.59 86.93 58.05
N GLY A 502 14.72 86.24 57.87
CA GLY A 502 16.06 86.85 57.94
C GLY A 502 16.29 87.91 56.85
N ALA A 503 15.83 87.66 55.62
CA ALA A 503 15.87 88.64 54.55
C ALA A 503 14.93 89.83 54.80
N GLY A 504 13.77 89.61 55.44
CA GLY A 504 12.85 90.67 55.84
C GLY A 504 13.43 91.57 56.94
N GLN A 505 14.14 90.98 57.91
CA GLN A 505 14.90 91.74 58.92
C GLN A 505 16.02 92.56 58.28
N LEU A 506 16.80 91.97 57.36
CA LEU A 506 17.86 92.66 56.63
C LEU A 506 17.32 93.82 55.77
N SER A 507 16.25 93.59 55.02
CA SER A 507 15.55 94.60 54.21
C SER A 507 15.04 95.75 55.08
N SER A 508 14.43 95.44 56.23
CA SER A 508 13.94 96.44 57.18
C SER A 508 15.08 97.27 57.78
N GLY A 509 16.18 96.62 58.19
CA GLY A 509 17.37 97.29 58.72
C GLY A 509 18.07 98.19 57.70
N LEU A 510 18.16 97.76 56.44
CA LEU A 510 18.73 98.55 55.35
C LEU A 510 17.82 99.70 54.92
N SER A 511 16.48 99.55 54.99
CA SER A 511 15.56 100.67 54.79
C SER A 511 15.75 101.74 55.88
N VAL A 512 15.89 101.34 57.15
CA VAL A 512 16.19 102.29 58.24
C VAL A 512 17.55 102.97 58.03
N LEU A 513 18.58 102.24 57.56
CA LEU A 513 19.89 102.83 57.26
C LEU A 513 19.82 103.80 56.07
N LYS A 514 19.06 103.47 55.02
CA LYS A 514 18.78 104.32 53.85
C LYS A 514 18.09 105.62 54.25
N ASP A 515 17.06 105.54 55.08
CA ASP A 515 16.35 106.72 55.59
C ASP A 515 17.26 107.60 56.48
N LYS A 516 18.12 106.99 57.31
CA LYS A 516 19.09 107.71 58.15
C LYS A 516 20.31 108.25 57.39
N THR A 517 20.59 107.76 56.18
CA THR A 517 21.68 108.27 55.32
C THR A 517 21.19 109.20 54.21
N ALA A 518 19.87 109.35 54.04
CA ALA A 518 19.27 110.12 52.94
C ALA A 518 19.65 111.61 52.90
N SER A 519 19.84 112.24 54.08
CA SER A 519 20.19 113.66 54.24
C SER A 519 21.69 113.95 54.25
N LEU A 520 22.53 112.95 54.54
CA LEU A 520 23.98 113.12 54.76
C LEU A 520 24.70 113.93 53.67
N PRO A 521 24.43 113.77 52.36
CA PRO A 521 25.00 114.64 51.33
C PRO A 521 24.69 116.13 51.52
N THR A 522 23.44 116.46 51.89
CA THR A 522 23.01 117.84 52.17
C THR A 522 23.64 118.36 53.47
N ASP A 523 23.65 117.54 54.52
CA ASP A 523 24.16 117.92 55.84
C ASP A 523 25.67 118.17 55.80
N THR A 524 26.42 117.30 55.10
CA THR A 524 27.87 117.43 54.93
C THR A 524 28.25 118.55 53.95
N GLN A 525 27.47 118.79 52.89
CA GLN A 525 27.65 119.97 52.03
C GLN A 525 27.38 121.27 52.80
N THR A 526 26.40 121.29 53.71
CA THR A 526 26.11 122.43 54.59
C THR A 526 27.28 122.68 55.55
N LEU A 527 27.81 121.62 56.16
CA LEU A 527 29.00 121.68 57.01
C LEU A 527 30.24 122.23 56.26
N ALA A 528 30.51 121.71 55.06
CA ALA A 528 31.60 122.19 54.21
C ALA A 528 31.44 123.67 53.85
N THR A 529 30.22 124.09 53.50
CA THR A 529 29.92 125.49 53.16
C THR A 529 30.09 126.42 54.38
N GLY A 530 29.66 126.00 55.58
CA GLY A 530 29.86 126.74 56.81
C GLY A 530 31.34 126.82 57.23
N ALA A 531 32.10 125.73 57.08
CA ALA A 531 33.54 125.71 57.34
C ALA A 531 34.30 126.65 56.39
N ALA A 532 33.97 126.65 55.09
CA ALA A 532 34.53 127.58 54.12
C ALA A 532 34.20 129.06 54.45
N GLN A 533 32.99 129.35 54.94
CA GLN A 533 32.61 130.69 55.41
C GLN A 533 33.44 131.13 56.62
N VAL A 534 33.73 130.22 57.57
CA VAL A 534 34.60 130.52 58.73
C VAL A 534 36.05 130.72 58.29
N ALA A 535 36.58 129.88 57.39
CA ALA A 535 37.92 130.03 56.83
C ALA A 535 38.09 131.38 56.11
N ALA A 536 37.14 131.74 55.23
CA ALA A 536 37.12 133.03 54.55
C ALA A 536 36.99 134.22 55.53
N GLY A 537 36.18 134.08 56.58
CA GLY A 537 36.05 135.09 57.64
C GLY A 537 37.34 135.31 58.43
N ASN A 538 38.04 134.23 58.78
CA ASN A 538 39.34 134.28 59.46
C ASN A 538 40.41 134.91 58.56
N ALA A 539 40.45 134.57 57.26
CA ALA A 539 41.35 135.18 56.30
C ALA A 539 41.09 136.68 56.12
N GLN A 540 39.83 137.11 56.03
CA GLN A 540 39.44 138.53 55.99
C GLN A 540 39.80 139.27 57.29
N LEU A 541 39.66 138.62 58.44
CA LEU A 541 40.08 139.18 59.73
C LEU A 541 41.60 139.34 59.78
N ASN A 542 42.38 138.35 59.33
CA ASN A 542 43.83 138.45 59.29
C ASN A 542 44.31 139.56 58.35
N ALA A 543 43.71 139.68 57.16
CA ALA A 543 44.02 140.77 56.23
C ALA A 543 43.83 142.16 56.87
N LYS A 544 42.83 142.33 57.75
CA LYS A 544 42.64 143.57 58.53
C LYS A 544 43.69 143.74 59.64
N PHE A 545 44.10 142.68 60.34
CA PHE A 545 45.20 142.77 61.30
C PHE A 545 46.53 143.13 60.62
N GLN A 546 46.80 142.59 59.42
CA GLN A 546 47.97 142.94 58.62
C GLN A 546 47.93 144.39 58.11
N ASP A 547 46.77 144.85 57.62
CA ASP A 547 46.56 146.26 57.24
C ASP A 547 46.79 147.21 58.43
N VAL A 548 46.24 146.90 59.61
CA VAL A 548 46.50 147.67 60.84
C VAL A 548 47.99 147.64 61.22
N ALA A 549 48.69 146.50 61.04
CA ALA A 549 50.14 146.43 61.27
C ALA A 549 50.92 147.36 60.31
N VAL A 550 50.55 147.40 59.03
CA VAL A 550 51.17 148.26 58.01
C VAL A 550 50.83 149.74 58.25
N GLN A 551 49.62 150.05 58.71
CA GLN A 551 49.23 151.42 59.07
C GLN A 551 49.97 151.92 60.32
N LEU A 552 50.16 151.07 61.34
CA LEU A 552 50.99 151.38 62.51
C LEU A 552 52.45 151.59 62.10
N GLU A 553 53.01 150.72 61.25
CA GLU A 553 54.36 150.87 60.68
C GLU A 553 54.52 152.21 59.94
N THR A 554 53.57 152.54 59.07
CA THR A 554 53.58 153.78 58.28
C THR A 554 53.45 155.03 59.17
N ALA A 555 52.66 154.95 60.24
CA ALA A 555 52.49 156.03 61.21
C ALA A 555 53.77 156.27 62.04
N ASP A 556 54.43 155.19 62.47
CA ASP A 556 55.69 155.21 63.22
C ASP A 556 56.85 155.78 62.37
N GLN A 557 57.03 155.25 61.16
CA GLN A 557 57.99 155.78 60.18
C GLN A 557 57.69 157.24 59.80
N GLY A 558 56.41 157.61 59.71
CA GLY A 558 55.98 159.00 59.45
C GLY A 558 56.23 159.95 60.63
N LEU A 559 56.17 159.47 61.87
CA LEU A 559 56.59 160.24 63.05
C LEU A 559 58.11 160.45 63.05
N ARG A 560 58.88 159.37 62.85
CA ARG A 560 60.34 159.43 62.76
C ARG A 560 60.83 160.37 61.65
N THR A 561 60.19 160.32 60.48
CA THR A 561 60.52 161.20 59.34
C THR A 561 60.30 162.68 59.69
N ARG A 562 59.21 163.03 60.39
CA ARG A 562 58.96 164.40 60.84
C ARG A 562 60.00 164.90 61.86
N VAL A 563 60.51 164.01 62.73
CA VAL A 563 61.63 164.33 63.64
C VAL A 563 62.90 164.61 62.86
N ILE A 564 63.26 163.74 61.90
CA ILE A 564 64.44 163.92 61.02
C ILE A 564 64.36 165.25 60.26
N GLU A 565 63.23 165.57 59.63
CA GLU A 565 63.05 166.84 58.94
C GLU A 565 63.17 168.04 59.89
N SER A 566 62.59 167.94 61.10
CA SER A 566 62.61 169.03 62.07
C SER A 566 64.03 169.30 62.58
N ASN A 567 64.77 168.24 62.89
CA ASN A 567 66.18 168.32 63.27
C ASN A 567 67.02 168.89 62.12
N THR A 568 66.80 168.43 60.88
CA THR A 568 67.48 168.95 59.68
C THR A 568 67.26 170.46 59.50
N ARG A 569 66.02 170.94 59.68
CA ARG A 569 65.71 172.38 59.65
C ARG A 569 66.45 173.14 60.76
N LEU A 570 66.46 172.63 61.99
CA LEU A 570 67.13 173.27 63.14
C LEU A 570 68.65 173.32 62.98
N VAL A 571 69.28 172.29 62.41
CA VAL A 571 70.71 172.30 62.05
C VAL A 571 71.00 173.32 60.95
N SER A 572 70.18 173.36 59.89
CA SER A 572 70.36 174.33 58.80
C SER A 572 70.19 175.79 59.25
N ALA A 573 69.43 176.02 60.33
CA ALA A 573 69.26 177.33 60.97
C ALA A 573 70.37 177.67 62.00
N GLY A 574 71.34 176.78 62.21
CA GLY A 574 72.44 176.98 63.17
C GLY A 574 72.04 176.86 64.64
N VAL A 575 70.87 176.28 64.94
CA VAL A 575 70.34 176.14 66.32
C VAL A 575 70.88 174.88 67.01
N LEU A 576 71.21 173.85 66.24
CA LEU A 576 71.79 172.58 66.70
C LEU A 576 73.00 172.21 65.82
N THR A 577 73.97 171.48 66.37
CA THR A 577 74.98 170.78 65.55
C THR A 577 74.42 169.48 65.00
N GLN A 578 75.05 168.93 63.96
CA GLN A 578 74.65 167.62 63.40
C GLN A 578 74.74 166.51 64.47
N GLU A 579 75.80 166.49 65.26
CA GLU A 579 76.01 165.52 66.35
C GLU A 579 74.88 165.58 67.40
N GLN A 580 74.38 166.79 67.71
CA GLN A 580 73.23 166.98 68.61
C GLN A 580 71.92 166.50 67.96
N ALA A 581 71.71 166.79 66.67
CA ALA A 581 70.54 166.34 65.93
C ALA A 581 70.47 164.80 65.78
N ASP A 582 71.62 164.16 65.57
CA ASP A 582 71.75 162.71 65.51
C ASP A 582 71.53 162.08 66.90
N SER A 583 72.02 162.72 67.97
CA SER A 583 71.74 162.29 69.36
C SER A 583 70.26 162.40 69.74
N VAL A 584 69.55 163.45 69.28
CA VAL A 584 68.10 163.60 69.49
C VAL A 584 67.32 162.55 68.70
N LEU A 585 67.78 162.19 67.50
CA LEU A 585 67.17 161.10 66.72
C LEU A 585 67.39 159.73 67.39
N ALA A 586 68.57 159.49 67.95
CA ALA A 586 68.87 158.25 68.68
C ALA A 586 68.04 158.10 69.97
N ASP A 587 67.83 159.19 70.71
CA ASP A 587 66.96 159.23 71.90
C ASP A 587 65.48 159.04 71.53
N PHE A 588 65.03 159.65 70.43
CA PHE A 588 63.69 159.41 69.87
C PHE A 588 63.51 157.95 69.47
N ASP A 589 64.46 157.35 68.73
CA ASP A 589 64.38 155.96 68.28
C ASP A 589 64.39 154.97 69.46
N ALA A 590 65.23 155.21 70.47
CA ALA A 590 65.25 154.42 71.71
C ALA A 590 63.92 154.52 72.48
N THR A 591 63.37 155.74 72.60
CA THR A 591 62.08 155.97 73.25
C THR A 591 60.94 155.34 72.47
N ALA A 592 60.91 155.48 71.14
CA ALA A 592 59.91 154.91 70.25
C ALA A 592 59.90 153.37 70.32
N ALA A 593 61.08 152.73 70.34
CA ALA A 593 61.21 151.28 70.53
C ALA A 593 60.64 150.77 71.88
N SER A 594 60.64 151.61 72.91
CA SER A 594 60.03 151.31 74.22
C SER A 594 58.56 151.73 74.36
N SER A 595 57.98 152.34 73.32
CA SER A 595 56.68 153.00 73.40
C SER A 595 55.49 152.03 73.46
N PRO A 596 54.31 152.49 73.96
CA PRO A 596 53.06 151.75 73.82
C PRO A 596 52.68 151.42 72.37
N VAL A 597 53.16 152.21 71.39
CA VAL A 597 52.92 151.96 69.95
C VAL A 597 53.75 150.77 69.45
N ALA A 598 55.02 150.67 69.85
CA ALA A 598 55.86 149.51 69.54
C ALA A 598 55.30 148.22 70.18
N ALA A 599 54.84 148.29 71.42
CA ALA A 599 54.16 147.18 72.09
C ALA A 599 52.85 146.77 71.38
N ALA A 600 52.03 147.75 70.95
CA ALA A 600 50.82 147.49 70.18
C ALA A 600 51.12 146.86 68.81
N LYS A 601 52.12 147.36 68.07
CA LYS A 601 52.60 146.79 66.81
C LYS A 601 53.05 145.33 66.96
N ALA A 602 53.87 145.02 67.97
CA ALA A 602 54.33 143.66 68.25
C ALA A 602 53.16 142.72 68.62
N LYS A 603 52.17 143.20 69.40
CA LYS A 603 50.96 142.44 69.68
C LYS A 603 50.10 142.22 68.43
N VAL A 604 49.86 143.25 67.61
CA VAL A 604 49.08 143.13 66.36
C VAL A 604 49.73 142.12 65.40
N GLN A 605 51.06 142.11 65.29
CA GLN A 605 51.79 141.11 64.50
C GLN A 605 51.67 139.68 65.08
N THR A 606 51.69 139.53 66.41
CA THR A 606 51.47 138.24 67.08
C THR A 606 50.04 137.73 66.89
N ASP A 607 49.05 138.62 67.04
CA ASP A 607 47.64 138.32 66.85
C ASP A 607 47.36 137.95 65.38
N ALA A 608 47.96 138.66 64.42
CA ALA A 608 47.89 138.31 62.99
C ALA A 608 48.43 136.90 62.71
N ALA A 609 49.55 136.50 63.32
CA ALA A 609 50.10 135.15 63.19
C ALA A 609 49.15 134.08 63.78
N GLN A 610 48.50 134.37 64.91
CA GLN A 610 47.50 133.47 65.51
C GLN A 610 46.21 133.37 64.67
N VAL A 611 45.73 134.48 64.10
CA VAL A 611 44.57 134.48 63.20
C VAL A 611 44.90 133.80 61.86
N GLN A 612 46.15 133.88 61.37
CA GLN A 612 46.59 133.07 60.23
C GLN A 612 46.50 131.57 60.55
N GLN A 613 47.06 131.13 61.68
CA GLN A 613 46.98 129.73 62.10
C GLN A 613 45.52 129.24 62.26
N LEU A 614 44.62 130.11 62.72
CA LEU A 614 43.19 129.84 62.80
C LEU A 614 42.49 129.82 61.43
N ALA A 615 42.96 130.60 60.46
CA ALA A 615 42.51 130.55 59.07
C ALA A 615 42.96 129.24 58.39
N ASP A 616 44.23 128.87 58.49
CA ASP A 616 44.79 127.64 57.93
C ASP A 616 44.13 126.38 58.54
N GLY A 617 43.86 126.41 59.86
CA GLY A 617 43.11 125.37 60.54
C GLY A 617 41.66 125.27 60.09
N ALA A 618 40.97 126.41 59.93
CA ALA A 618 39.60 126.44 59.41
C ALA A 618 39.51 125.98 57.95
N GLU A 619 40.50 126.32 57.10
CA GLU A 619 40.57 125.86 55.72
C GLU A 619 40.86 124.35 55.66
N SER A 620 41.71 123.82 56.55
CA SER A 620 41.93 122.37 56.69
C SER A 620 40.64 121.62 57.04
N VAL A 621 39.79 122.20 57.91
CA VAL A 621 38.46 121.67 58.24
C VAL A 621 37.48 121.81 57.07
N SER A 622 37.53 122.93 56.33
CA SER A 622 36.75 123.17 55.10
C SER A 622 37.03 122.09 54.05
N VAL A 623 38.31 121.84 53.74
CA VAL A 623 38.75 120.80 52.79
C VAL A 623 38.34 119.40 53.27
N GLY A 624 38.52 119.08 54.56
CA GLY A 624 38.08 117.80 55.13
C GLY A 624 36.57 117.58 55.06
N ALA A 625 35.77 118.61 55.35
CA ALA A 625 34.32 118.57 55.22
C ALA A 625 33.86 118.45 53.75
N ALA A 626 34.55 119.11 52.82
CA ALA A 626 34.28 118.99 51.38
C ALA A 626 34.62 117.58 50.84
N GLN A 627 35.71 116.96 51.31
CA GLN A 627 36.04 115.56 51.00
C GLN A 627 34.97 114.59 51.52
N LEU A 628 34.46 114.81 52.74
CA LEU A 628 33.36 114.03 53.29
C LEU A 628 32.07 114.22 52.47
N ALA A 629 31.74 115.46 52.07
CA ALA A 629 30.60 115.78 51.23
C ALA A 629 30.68 115.18 49.82
N ALA A 630 31.89 115.00 49.27
CA ALA A 630 32.11 114.27 48.02
C ALA A 630 31.91 112.75 48.15
N GLY A 631 32.15 112.18 49.35
CA GLY A 631 32.01 110.74 49.60
C GLY A 631 30.59 110.28 49.99
N THR A 632 29.79 111.14 50.63
CA THR A 632 28.45 110.78 51.12
C THR A 632 27.41 110.40 50.03
N PRO A 633 27.43 110.93 48.78
CA PRO A 633 26.55 110.45 47.72
C PRO A 633 26.78 108.97 47.38
N ALA A 634 28.04 108.56 47.20
CA ALA A 634 28.39 107.18 46.87
C ALA A 634 28.00 106.20 48.00
N LEU A 635 28.13 106.64 49.27
CA LEU A 635 27.65 105.87 50.43
C LEU A 635 26.12 105.70 50.40
N LYS A 636 25.37 106.78 50.16
CA LYS A 636 23.91 106.77 50.06
C LYS A 636 23.44 105.84 48.93
N ASP A 637 24.06 105.93 47.76
CA ASP A 637 23.69 105.12 46.59
C ASP A 637 24.00 103.62 46.83
N ALA A 638 25.13 103.31 47.48
CA ALA A 638 25.46 101.94 47.88
C ALA A 638 24.47 101.37 48.93
N VAL A 639 24.05 102.17 49.91
CA VAL A 639 23.02 101.78 50.90
C VAL A 639 21.66 101.59 50.22
N GLN A 640 21.29 102.44 49.26
CA GLN A 640 20.07 102.27 48.47
C GLN A 640 20.11 100.99 47.63
N GLN A 641 21.24 100.69 46.97
CA GLN A 641 21.41 99.45 46.20
C GLN A 641 21.34 98.21 47.10
N ALA A 642 21.93 98.26 48.29
CA ALA A 642 21.84 97.19 49.28
C ALA A 642 20.39 96.98 49.77
N SER A 643 19.65 98.05 50.06
CA SER A 643 18.21 98.00 50.43
C SER A 643 17.40 97.25 49.37
N SER A 644 17.50 97.65 48.10
CA SER A 644 16.74 97.00 47.03
C SER A 644 17.23 95.59 46.69
N GLY A 645 18.50 95.27 46.93
CA GLY A 645 18.99 93.88 46.89
C GLY A 645 18.37 93.01 47.99
N ALA A 646 18.18 93.54 49.20
CA ALA A 646 17.53 92.83 50.30
C ALA A 646 16.01 92.70 50.11
N GLU A 647 15.35 93.73 49.56
CA GLU A 647 13.93 93.69 49.13
C GLU A 647 13.70 92.57 48.10
N GLN A 648 14.60 92.44 47.11
CA GLN A 648 14.58 91.35 46.12
C GLN A 648 14.84 89.98 46.75
N LEU A 649 15.81 89.86 47.66
CA LEU A 649 16.11 88.62 48.36
C LEU A 649 14.91 88.14 49.21
N HIS A 650 14.27 89.04 49.95
CA HIS A 650 13.07 88.73 50.75
C HIS A 650 11.90 88.27 49.86
N THR A 651 11.67 88.95 48.73
CA THR A 651 10.63 88.56 47.76
C THR A 651 10.91 87.19 47.12
N GLY A 652 12.17 86.91 46.77
CA GLY A 652 12.60 85.62 46.25
C GLY A 652 12.47 84.49 47.28
N ALA A 653 12.83 84.75 48.54
CA ALA A 653 12.67 83.80 49.64
C ALA A 653 11.19 83.48 49.92
N ALA A 654 10.31 84.48 49.95
CA ALA A 654 8.87 84.29 50.12
C ALA A 654 8.25 83.45 48.97
N THR A 655 8.77 83.64 47.74
CA THR A 655 8.39 82.85 46.57
C THR A 655 8.86 81.40 46.71
N LEU A 656 10.09 81.17 47.19
CA LEU A 656 10.63 79.84 47.47
C LEU A 656 9.84 79.13 48.60
N ALA A 657 9.48 79.84 49.66
CA ALA A 657 8.65 79.31 50.75
C ALA A 657 7.25 78.88 50.25
N THR A 658 6.63 79.71 49.41
CA THR A 658 5.33 79.40 48.77
C THR A 658 5.43 78.16 47.86
N GLY A 659 6.48 78.07 47.03
CA GLY A 659 6.75 76.90 46.19
C GLY A 659 7.07 75.64 47.01
N GLY A 660 7.76 75.80 48.14
CA GLY A 660 8.05 74.72 49.10
C GLY A 660 6.79 74.16 49.75
N GLN A 661 5.83 75.02 50.12
CA GLN A 661 4.53 74.57 50.64
C GLN A 661 3.72 73.84 49.56
N ALA A 662 3.65 74.37 48.32
CA ALA A 662 2.96 73.68 47.22
C ALA A 662 3.59 72.31 46.88
N ALA A 663 4.92 72.19 46.97
CA ALA A 663 5.61 70.91 46.83
C ALA A 663 5.30 69.96 47.99
N LEU A 664 5.26 70.47 49.23
CA LEU A 664 4.89 69.70 50.43
C LEU A 664 3.48 69.11 50.31
N ASP A 665 2.50 69.92 49.89
CA ASP A 665 1.12 69.48 49.66
C ASP A 665 1.02 68.43 48.55
N GLY A 666 1.80 68.58 47.47
CA GLY A 666 1.95 67.57 46.43
C GLY A 666 2.53 66.25 46.95
N THR A 667 3.54 66.29 47.82
CA THR A 667 4.12 65.09 48.43
C THR A 667 3.19 64.40 49.43
N ALA A 668 2.36 65.15 50.16
CA ALA A 668 1.30 64.57 50.99
C ALA A 668 0.25 63.84 50.13
N GLY A 669 -0.13 64.42 48.98
CA GLY A 669 -1.00 63.77 47.99
C GLY A 669 -0.39 62.50 47.39
N LEU A 670 0.93 62.49 47.13
CA LEU A 670 1.65 61.30 46.67
C LEU A 670 1.68 60.19 47.73
N ALA A 671 2.02 60.50 48.97
CA ALA A 671 2.06 59.51 50.05
C ALA A 671 0.68 58.91 50.31
N GLU A 672 -0.37 59.74 50.31
CA GLU A 672 -1.76 59.27 50.44
C GLU A 672 -2.24 58.45 49.23
N GLY A 673 -1.77 58.78 48.02
CA GLY A 673 -1.97 57.96 46.83
C GLY A 673 -1.27 56.59 46.90
N ALA A 674 -0.04 56.57 47.41
CA ALA A 674 0.73 55.35 47.62
C ALA A 674 0.06 54.41 48.64
N ARG A 675 -0.39 54.93 49.80
CA ARG A 675 -1.13 54.13 50.79
C ARG A 675 -2.45 53.57 50.26
N LYS A 676 -3.17 54.31 49.42
CA LYS A 676 -4.38 53.80 48.74
C LYS A 676 -4.07 52.70 47.73
N LEU A 677 -2.93 52.78 47.04
CA LEU A 677 -2.50 51.76 46.10
C LEU A 677 -1.97 50.51 46.81
N ASP A 678 -1.25 50.65 47.93
CA ASP A 678 -0.83 49.55 48.81
C ASP A 678 -2.04 48.79 49.38
N ALA A 679 -3.01 49.51 49.95
CA ALA A 679 -4.25 48.91 50.43
C ALA A 679 -5.04 48.20 49.31
N GLY A 680 -5.05 48.77 48.09
CA GLY A 680 -5.63 48.13 46.91
C GLY A 680 -4.86 46.87 46.45
N ALA A 681 -3.54 46.87 46.54
CA ALA A 681 -2.69 45.72 46.23
C ALA A 681 -2.88 44.59 47.26
N ALA A 682 -2.97 44.93 48.56
CA ALA A 682 -3.30 43.99 49.63
C ALA A 682 -4.71 43.39 49.46
N GLN A 683 -5.70 44.20 49.07
CA GLN A 683 -7.03 43.72 48.75
C GLN A 683 -7.03 42.81 47.50
N LEU A 684 -6.25 43.14 46.47
CA LEU A 684 -6.09 42.29 45.30
C LEU A 684 -5.39 40.96 45.65
N ALA A 685 -4.33 40.97 46.46
CA ALA A 685 -3.62 39.77 46.90
C ALA A 685 -4.51 38.84 47.74
N SER A 686 -5.28 39.38 48.68
CA SER A 686 -6.24 38.61 49.48
C SER A 686 -7.44 38.08 48.67
N GLY A 687 -7.93 38.86 47.71
CA GLY A 687 -8.94 38.42 46.74
C GLY A 687 -8.42 37.32 45.81
N ALA A 688 -7.18 37.43 45.34
CA ALA A 688 -6.51 36.42 44.54
C ALA A 688 -6.24 35.14 45.36
N ALA A 689 -5.80 35.24 46.61
CA ALA A 689 -5.67 34.07 47.49
C ALA A 689 -7.02 33.33 47.63
N THR A 690 -8.10 34.08 47.94
CA THR A 690 -9.47 33.53 48.03
C THR A 690 -9.92 32.87 46.72
N ALA A 691 -9.64 33.49 45.57
CA ALA A 691 -10.00 32.95 44.26
C ALA A 691 -9.15 31.74 43.85
N ALA A 692 -7.88 31.67 44.24
CA ALA A 692 -7.01 30.52 44.03
C ALA A 692 -7.43 29.33 44.91
N ASP A 693 -7.80 29.59 46.17
CA ASP A 693 -8.31 28.56 47.08
C ASP A 693 -9.67 28.03 46.61
N GLY A 694 -10.56 28.90 46.14
CA GLY A 694 -11.81 28.51 45.48
C GLY A 694 -11.58 27.73 44.17
N SER A 695 -10.57 28.08 43.39
CA SER A 695 -10.22 27.39 42.13
C SER A 695 -9.58 26.02 42.39
N ARG A 696 -8.75 25.87 43.45
CA ARG A 696 -8.25 24.55 43.89
C ARG A 696 -9.38 23.69 44.45
N SER A 697 -10.26 24.24 45.28
CA SER A 697 -11.46 23.54 45.76
C SER A 697 -12.35 23.06 44.60
N LEU A 698 -12.55 23.89 43.57
CA LEU A 698 -13.25 23.50 42.35
C LEU A 698 -12.51 22.39 41.58
N ALA A 699 -11.18 22.47 41.45
CA ALA A 699 -10.38 21.42 40.81
C ALA A 699 -10.44 20.09 41.59
N ASP A 700 -10.36 20.14 42.92
CA ASP A 700 -10.44 18.99 43.81
C ASP A 700 -11.82 18.32 43.77
N GLU A 701 -12.91 19.09 43.80
CA GLU A 701 -14.28 18.56 43.69
C GLU A 701 -14.60 18.07 42.27
N LEU A 702 -14.09 18.71 41.22
CA LEU A 702 -14.17 18.17 39.85
C LEU A 702 -13.34 16.89 39.69
N GLY A 703 -12.18 16.79 40.33
CA GLY A 703 -11.35 15.58 40.36
C GLY A 703 -12.01 14.42 41.11
N LYS A 704 -12.61 14.70 42.28
CA LYS A 704 -13.45 13.73 43.02
C LYS A 704 -14.67 13.31 42.21
N GLY A 705 -15.33 14.25 41.52
CA GLY A 705 -16.46 13.99 40.64
C GLY A 705 -16.09 13.14 39.43
N ALA A 706 -14.93 13.39 38.81
CA ALA A 706 -14.38 12.52 37.78
C ALA A 706 -14.10 11.11 38.32
N GLY A 707 -13.48 11.00 39.50
CA GLY A 707 -13.26 9.71 40.19
C GLY A 707 -14.54 8.97 40.62
N GLN A 708 -15.71 9.60 40.56
CA GLN A 708 -17.02 8.97 40.78
C GLN A 708 -17.73 8.56 39.48
N VAL A 709 -17.27 9.02 38.31
CA VAL A 709 -17.77 8.55 37.01
C VAL A 709 -16.97 7.31 36.60
N PRO A 710 -17.61 6.17 36.27
CA PRO A 710 -16.90 4.98 35.80
C PRO A 710 -16.02 5.28 34.58
N ASN A 711 -14.71 5.23 34.78
CA ASN A 711 -13.70 5.42 33.74
C ASN A 711 -12.98 4.09 33.49
N PRO A 712 -13.50 3.22 32.60
CA PRO A 712 -12.70 2.12 32.05
C PRO A 712 -11.41 2.71 31.47
N ASP A 713 -10.26 2.05 31.68
CA ASP A 713 -8.98 2.52 31.13
C ASP A 713 -8.97 2.49 29.59
N ASP A 714 -7.93 3.01 28.93
CA ASP A 714 -7.96 3.11 27.46
C ASP A 714 -7.85 1.75 26.73
N ALA A 715 -7.35 0.70 27.40
CA ALA A 715 -7.43 -0.68 26.90
C ALA A 715 -8.84 -1.25 27.10
N GLN A 716 -9.49 -1.00 28.23
CA GLN A 716 -10.90 -1.35 28.47
C GLN A 716 -11.84 -0.58 27.52
N LYS A 717 -11.60 0.70 27.24
CA LYS A 717 -12.30 1.48 26.21
C LYS A 717 -12.04 0.92 24.81
N SER A 718 -10.80 0.58 24.46
CA SER A 718 -10.49 -0.04 23.16
C SER A 718 -11.07 -1.45 23.02
N ASN A 719 -11.24 -2.19 24.12
CA ASN A 719 -11.89 -3.50 24.12
C ASN A 719 -13.40 -3.32 23.99
N LEU A 720 -14.04 -2.54 24.87
CA LEU A 720 -15.49 -2.29 24.85
C LEU A 720 -15.95 -1.64 23.54
N SER A 721 -15.20 -0.69 22.98
CA SER A 721 -15.54 -0.12 21.66
C SER A 721 -15.40 -1.13 20.51
N ARG A 722 -14.44 -2.08 20.58
CA ARG A 722 -14.37 -3.20 19.63
C ARG A 722 -15.56 -4.14 19.81
N VAL A 723 -15.90 -4.49 21.05
CA VAL A 723 -17.06 -5.36 21.39
C VAL A 723 -18.40 -4.69 21.03
N MET A 724 -18.50 -3.36 21.04
CA MET A 724 -19.73 -2.65 20.67
C MET A 724 -19.85 -2.34 19.17
N ALA A 725 -18.74 -2.01 18.49
CA ALA A 725 -18.73 -1.75 17.04
C ALA A 725 -18.65 -3.03 16.18
N ASP A 726 -18.25 -4.14 16.80
CA ASP A 726 -18.12 -5.46 16.17
C ASP A 726 -18.51 -6.56 17.19
N PRO A 727 -19.82 -6.71 17.52
CA PRO A 727 -20.26 -7.57 18.63
C PRO A 727 -20.10 -9.07 18.39
N VAL A 728 -19.86 -9.49 17.14
CA VAL A 728 -19.68 -10.89 16.74
C VAL A 728 -18.42 -10.99 15.89
N ALA A 729 -17.45 -11.79 16.30
CA ALA A 729 -16.27 -12.08 15.49
C ALA A 729 -16.16 -13.59 15.21
N VAL A 730 -15.70 -13.92 14.00
CA VAL A 730 -15.69 -15.28 13.48
C VAL A 730 -14.29 -15.89 13.61
N SER A 731 -14.18 -16.93 14.42
CA SER A 731 -12.98 -17.73 14.62
C SER A 731 -12.93 -18.86 13.58
N ASN A 732 -12.06 -18.70 12.58
CA ASN A 732 -11.91 -19.64 11.48
C ASN A 732 -10.85 -20.71 11.78
N VAL A 733 -11.31 -21.90 12.19
CA VAL A 733 -10.47 -23.09 12.39
C VAL A 733 -10.43 -23.90 11.10
N SER A 734 -9.25 -24.03 10.49
CA SER A 734 -9.09 -24.80 9.25
C SER A 734 -8.38 -26.12 9.56
N GLN A 735 -9.08 -27.25 9.38
CA GLN A 735 -8.55 -28.60 9.67
C GLN A 735 -7.42 -28.99 8.70
N ALA A 736 -7.56 -28.60 7.43
CA ALA A 736 -6.52 -28.66 6.41
C ALA A 736 -6.65 -27.43 5.50
N LYS A 737 -5.52 -26.80 5.15
CA LYS A 737 -5.47 -25.47 4.55
C LYS A 737 -4.54 -25.40 3.34
N ALA A 738 -4.92 -24.62 2.33
CA ALA A 738 -4.04 -24.26 1.22
C ALA A 738 -3.20 -23.00 1.55
N ASP A 739 -1.87 -23.09 1.41
CA ASP A 739 -0.94 -21.96 1.62
C ASP A 739 -1.25 -20.72 0.76
N SER A 740 -1.88 -20.93 -0.41
CA SER A 740 -2.25 -19.86 -1.33
C SER A 740 -3.35 -20.31 -2.30
N TYR A 741 -3.99 -19.34 -2.95
CA TYR A 741 -4.92 -19.57 -4.06
C TYR A 741 -4.32 -20.44 -5.20
N GLY A 742 -3.01 -20.30 -5.44
CA GLY A 742 -2.27 -21.13 -6.41
C GLY A 742 -2.15 -22.60 -5.97
N ALA A 743 -1.88 -22.84 -4.69
CA ALA A 743 -1.89 -24.18 -4.10
C ALA A 743 -3.30 -24.79 -4.08
N GLY A 744 -4.34 -23.98 -3.81
CA GLY A 744 -5.75 -24.37 -3.86
C GLY A 744 -6.19 -24.98 -5.21
N LEU A 745 -5.61 -24.49 -6.31
CA LEU A 745 -5.90 -24.95 -7.67
C LEU A 745 -4.93 -26.01 -8.21
N ALA A 746 -3.79 -26.26 -7.54
CA ALA A 746 -2.78 -27.22 -8.01
C ALA A 746 -3.31 -28.66 -8.23
N PRO A 747 -4.16 -29.25 -7.36
CA PRO A 747 -4.76 -30.57 -7.58
C PRO A 747 -5.48 -30.69 -8.93
N PHE A 748 -6.25 -29.65 -9.30
CA PHE A 748 -7.01 -29.60 -10.55
C PHE A 748 -6.09 -29.48 -11.77
N PHE A 749 -5.16 -28.52 -11.76
CA PHE A 749 -4.27 -28.31 -12.90
C PHE A 749 -3.26 -29.44 -13.12
N LEU A 750 -2.74 -30.08 -12.06
CA LEU A 750 -1.89 -31.27 -12.17
C LEU A 750 -2.62 -32.42 -12.86
N THR A 751 -3.86 -32.70 -12.42
CA THR A 751 -4.70 -33.77 -12.96
C THR A 751 -5.11 -33.49 -14.41
N LEU A 752 -5.46 -32.23 -14.71
CA LEU A 752 -5.83 -31.75 -16.04
C LEU A 752 -4.66 -31.85 -17.03
N ALA A 753 -3.47 -31.40 -16.63
CA ALA A 753 -2.25 -31.48 -17.43
C ALA A 753 -1.88 -32.94 -17.73
N LEU A 754 -2.04 -33.84 -16.76
CA LEU A 754 -1.79 -35.27 -16.92
C LEU A 754 -2.74 -35.89 -17.97
N TRP A 755 -4.05 -35.67 -17.86
CA TRP A 755 -5.02 -36.17 -18.86
C TRP A 755 -4.75 -35.61 -20.26
N ILE A 756 -4.48 -34.30 -20.38
CA ILE A 756 -4.23 -33.64 -21.68
C ILE A 756 -2.94 -34.16 -22.33
N GLY A 757 -1.84 -34.30 -21.57
CA GLY A 757 -0.58 -34.83 -22.10
C GLY A 757 -0.75 -36.26 -22.63
N ILE A 758 -1.43 -37.12 -21.87
CA ILE A 758 -1.73 -38.50 -22.27
C ILE A 758 -2.62 -38.55 -23.52
N PHE A 759 -3.61 -37.65 -23.63
CA PHE A 759 -4.41 -37.52 -24.86
C PHE A 759 -3.56 -37.09 -26.06
N MET A 760 -2.60 -36.18 -25.89
CA MET A 760 -1.66 -35.78 -26.93
C MET A 760 -0.69 -36.90 -27.34
N LEU A 761 -0.25 -37.77 -26.42
CA LEU A 761 0.53 -38.97 -26.77
C LEU A 761 -0.24 -39.86 -27.76
N VAL A 762 -1.56 -39.99 -27.61
CA VAL A 762 -2.43 -40.75 -28.52
C VAL A 762 -2.74 -39.99 -29.84
N GLN A 763 -2.33 -38.72 -29.97
CA GLN A 763 -2.25 -38.03 -31.26
C GLN A 763 -0.97 -38.39 -32.02
N VAL A 764 0.18 -38.42 -31.33
CA VAL A 764 1.51 -38.67 -31.92
C VAL A 764 1.76 -40.16 -32.18
N MET A 765 1.46 -41.01 -31.20
CA MET A 765 1.75 -42.46 -31.24
C MET A 765 0.51 -43.27 -31.60
N ARG A 766 0.70 -44.34 -32.40
CA ARG A 766 -0.36 -45.30 -32.75
C ARG A 766 -0.63 -46.24 -31.55
N PRO A 767 -1.85 -46.31 -31.00
CA PRO A 767 -2.16 -47.18 -29.84
C PRO A 767 -1.86 -48.67 -30.01
N ILE A 768 -1.90 -49.19 -31.25
CA ILE A 768 -1.58 -50.57 -31.63
C ILE A 768 -0.95 -50.54 -33.03
N THR A 769 0.15 -51.27 -33.25
CA THR A 769 0.79 -51.43 -34.57
C THR A 769 0.13 -52.49 -35.45
N GLN A 770 0.09 -52.30 -36.77
CA GLN A 770 -0.53 -53.26 -37.70
C GLN A 770 0.23 -54.61 -37.72
N ARG A 771 1.57 -54.58 -37.67
CA ARG A 771 2.41 -55.79 -37.59
C ARG A 771 2.09 -56.65 -36.36
N ALA A 772 1.90 -56.03 -35.18
CA ALA A 772 1.45 -56.76 -33.99
C ALA A 772 0.05 -57.40 -34.15
N LEU A 773 -0.89 -56.73 -34.84
CA LEU A 773 -2.19 -57.32 -35.20
C LEU A 773 -2.08 -58.48 -36.19
N ALA A 774 -1.08 -58.48 -37.08
CA ALA A 774 -0.86 -59.51 -38.09
C ALA A 774 -0.15 -60.76 -37.53
N SER A 775 0.53 -60.61 -36.40
CA SER A 775 1.19 -61.69 -35.66
C SER A 775 0.24 -62.76 -35.12
N ASN A 776 0.81 -63.86 -34.61
CA ASN A 776 0.08 -64.91 -33.89
C ASN A 776 0.14 -64.78 -32.36
N ALA A 777 0.53 -63.61 -31.83
CA ALA A 777 0.58 -63.34 -30.39
C ALA A 777 -0.83 -63.30 -29.74
N PRO A 778 -0.99 -63.69 -28.46
CA PRO A 778 -2.27 -63.58 -27.75
C PRO A 778 -2.69 -62.10 -27.57
N SER A 779 -4.00 -61.82 -27.63
CA SER A 779 -4.49 -60.44 -27.75
C SER A 779 -4.17 -59.53 -26.56
N TRP A 780 -4.17 -60.06 -25.34
CA TRP A 780 -3.81 -59.28 -24.14
C TRP A 780 -2.33 -58.83 -24.16
N LYS A 781 -1.43 -59.66 -24.71
CA LYS A 781 0.01 -59.35 -24.80
C LYS A 781 0.28 -58.23 -25.80
N ILE A 782 -0.49 -58.17 -26.89
CA ILE A 782 -0.44 -57.06 -27.87
C ILE A 782 -0.97 -55.78 -27.22
N ALA A 783 -2.10 -55.86 -26.49
CA ALA A 783 -2.68 -54.70 -25.80
C ALA A 783 -1.73 -54.10 -24.75
N VAL A 784 -1.16 -54.93 -23.86
CA VAL A 784 -0.17 -54.49 -22.86
C VAL A 784 1.13 -54.02 -23.53
N GLY A 785 1.63 -54.74 -24.55
CA GLY A 785 2.82 -54.34 -25.30
C GLY A 785 2.68 -52.98 -26.00
N GLY A 786 1.48 -52.67 -26.50
CA GLY A 786 1.16 -51.34 -27.04
C GLY A 786 0.96 -50.27 -25.97
N TRP A 787 0.63 -50.63 -24.73
CA TRP A 787 0.42 -49.70 -23.61
C TRP A 787 1.72 -49.25 -22.92
N LEU A 788 2.70 -50.15 -22.77
CA LEU A 788 3.95 -49.87 -22.05
C LEU A 788 4.68 -48.57 -22.49
N PRO A 789 4.75 -48.21 -23.80
CA PRO A 789 5.31 -46.93 -24.22
C PRO A 789 4.51 -45.71 -23.73
N PHE A 790 3.17 -45.77 -23.75
CA PHE A 790 2.33 -44.70 -23.21
C PHE A 790 2.53 -44.59 -21.69
N LEU A 791 2.52 -45.72 -20.97
CA LEU A 791 2.75 -45.75 -19.52
C LEU A 791 4.10 -45.12 -19.15
N ALA A 792 5.17 -45.48 -19.86
CA ALA A 792 6.51 -44.95 -19.60
C ALA A 792 6.58 -43.42 -19.76
N VAL A 793 6.07 -42.88 -20.88
CA VAL A 793 6.07 -41.42 -21.09
C VAL A 793 5.11 -40.70 -20.13
N SER A 794 3.98 -41.32 -19.77
CA SER A 794 3.04 -40.78 -18.78
C SER A 794 3.64 -40.72 -17.37
N ALA A 795 4.44 -41.72 -16.98
CA ALA A 795 5.14 -41.75 -15.71
C ALA A 795 6.26 -40.69 -15.62
N VAL A 796 6.99 -40.47 -16.73
CA VAL A 796 7.94 -39.35 -16.83
C VAL A 796 7.22 -38.01 -16.74
N GLN A 797 6.08 -37.84 -17.43
CA GLN A 797 5.26 -36.63 -17.36
C GLN A 797 4.78 -36.36 -15.93
N ALA A 798 4.22 -37.35 -15.23
CA ALA A 798 3.75 -37.22 -13.86
C ALA A 798 4.87 -36.87 -12.87
N THR A 799 6.04 -37.48 -13.04
CA THR A 799 7.23 -37.19 -12.23
C THR A 799 7.76 -35.78 -12.47
N LEU A 800 7.83 -35.34 -13.73
CA LEU A 800 8.27 -33.99 -14.09
C LEU A 800 7.29 -32.93 -13.58
N LEU A 801 5.97 -33.14 -13.73
CA LEU A 801 4.95 -32.25 -13.18
C LEU A 801 5.10 -32.10 -11.65
N THR A 802 5.26 -33.22 -10.94
CA THR A 802 5.46 -33.23 -9.48
C THR A 802 6.72 -32.46 -9.08
N LEU A 803 7.84 -32.70 -9.77
CA LEU A 803 9.12 -32.06 -9.48
C LEU A 803 9.10 -30.55 -9.77
N VAL A 804 8.51 -30.12 -10.88
CA VAL A 804 8.39 -28.70 -11.23
C VAL A 804 7.48 -27.96 -10.25
N VAL A 805 6.33 -28.52 -9.89
CA VAL A 805 5.40 -27.86 -8.97
C VAL A 805 5.99 -27.74 -7.56
N ASN A 806 6.67 -28.78 -7.05
CA ASN A 806 7.30 -28.73 -5.73
C ASN A 806 8.54 -27.83 -5.70
N LEU A 807 9.48 -27.98 -6.65
CA LEU A 807 10.79 -27.30 -6.59
C LEU A 807 10.84 -25.92 -7.26
N ALA A 808 10.02 -25.67 -8.29
CA ALA A 808 10.09 -24.44 -9.09
C ALA A 808 8.88 -23.51 -8.90
N LEU A 809 7.73 -24.02 -8.43
CA LEU A 809 6.57 -23.21 -8.06
C LEU A 809 6.34 -23.13 -6.53
N GLY A 810 7.19 -23.79 -5.73
CA GLY A 810 7.16 -23.68 -4.27
C GLY A 810 5.94 -24.32 -3.60
N LEU A 811 5.30 -25.32 -4.22
CA LEU A 811 4.26 -26.10 -3.55
C LEU A 811 4.91 -26.94 -2.44
N ASN A 812 4.43 -26.78 -1.20
CA ASN A 812 4.86 -27.57 -0.05
C ASN A 812 3.77 -28.60 0.33
N PRO A 813 3.56 -29.68 -0.45
CA PRO A 813 2.56 -30.69 -0.09
C PRO A 813 2.95 -31.41 1.20
N VAL A 814 1.99 -31.61 2.10
CA VAL A 814 2.22 -32.29 3.40
C VAL A 814 2.76 -33.72 3.20
N HIS A 815 2.38 -34.41 2.12
CA HIS A 815 2.82 -35.78 1.83
C HIS A 815 3.46 -35.92 0.43
N PRO A 816 4.67 -35.37 0.20
CA PRO A 816 5.26 -35.24 -1.14
C PRO A 816 5.51 -36.57 -1.85
N VAL A 817 5.95 -37.60 -1.10
CA VAL A 817 6.24 -38.94 -1.66
C VAL A 817 4.96 -39.68 -2.04
N LEU A 818 3.92 -39.58 -1.20
CA LEU A 818 2.62 -40.19 -1.49
C LEU A 818 1.94 -39.47 -2.66
N MET A 819 2.03 -38.14 -2.74
CA MET A 819 1.55 -37.35 -3.88
C MET A 819 2.19 -37.79 -5.21
N TRP A 820 3.51 -38.02 -5.23
CA TRP A 820 4.21 -38.55 -6.40
C TRP A 820 3.73 -39.95 -6.80
N LEU A 821 3.62 -40.87 -5.84
CA LEU A 821 3.12 -42.23 -6.08
C LEU A 821 1.67 -42.23 -6.58
N PHE A 822 0.83 -41.34 -6.05
CA PHE A 822 -0.56 -41.16 -6.46
C PHE A 822 -0.67 -40.58 -7.88
N MET A 823 0.17 -39.60 -8.23
CA MET A 823 0.30 -39.09 -9.60
C MET A 823 0.74 -40.19 -10.60
N LEU A 824 1.61 -41.12 -10.19
CA LEU A 824 1.96 -42.30 -10.99
C LEU A 824 0.78 -43.28 -11.16
N ALA A 825 -0.03 -43.50 -10.11
CA ALA A 825 -1.25 -44.30 -10.19
C ALA A 825 -2.28 -43.66 -11.13
N ALA A 826 -2.48 -42.35 -11.05
CA ALA A 826 -3.34 -41.58 -11.96
C ALA A 826 -2.84 -41.67 -13.42
N ALA A 827 -1.53 -41.52 -13.65
CA ALA A 827 -0.92 -41.66 -14.98
C ALA A 827 -1.13 -43.07 -15.56
N THR A 828 -1.06 -44.09 -14.72
CA THR A 828 -1.31 -45.49 -15.08
C THR A 828 -2.77 -45.68 -15.52
N ALA A 829 -3.72 -45.19 -14.73
CA ALA A 829 -5.16 -45.29 -15.02
C ALA A 829 -5.56 -44.50 -16.27
N PHE A 830 -5.15 -43.23 -16.36
CA PHE A 830 -5.48 -42.36 -17.50
C PHE A 830 -4.89 -42.90 -18.81
N SER A 831 -3.63 -43.35 -18.81
CA SER A 831 -3.00 -43.89 -20.03
C SER A 831 -3.66 -45.17 -20.52
N ALA A 832 -3.98 -46.11 -19.61
CA ALA A 832 -4.70 -47.32 -19.97
C ALA A 832 -6.10 -47.01 -20.52
N LEU A 833 -6.86 -46.12 -19.87
CA LEU A 833 -8.23 -45.77 -20.24
C LEU A 833 -8.29 -45.03 -21.58
N ILE A 834 -7.50 -43.97 -21.74
CA ILE A 834 -7.45 -43.15 -22.97
C ILE A 834 -7.00 -43.98 -24.17
N GLN A 835 -5.92 -44.77 -24.02
CA GLN A 835 -5.47 -45.68 -25.08
C GLN A 835 -6.53 -46.74 -25.39
N GLY A 836 -7.15 -47.36 -24.38
CA GLY A 836 -8.18 -48.39 -24.56
C GLY A 836 -9.40 -47.90 -25.36
N ILE A 837 -9.90 -46.70 -25.04
CA ILE A 837 -11.01 -46.05 -25.75
C ILE A 837 -10.63 -45.78 -27.23
N VAL A 838 -9.48 -45.17 -27.48
CA VAL A 838 -9.05 -44.83 -28.85
C VAL A 838 -8.67 -46.08 -29.67
N ALA A 839 -8.11 -47.11 -29.04
CA ALA A 839 -7.84 -48.38 -29.70
C ALA A 839 -9.14 -49.08 -30.17
N LEU A 840 -10.19 -49.06 -29.34
CA LEU A 840 -11.45 -49.75 -29.61
C LEU A 840 -12.35 -49.02 -30.63
N LEU A 841 -12.34 -47.69 -30.59
CA LEU A 841 -13.22 -46.83 -31.40
C LEU A 841 -12.51 -46.18 -32.60
N GLY A 842 -11.18 -46.15 -32.65
CA GLY A 842 -10.40 -45.43 -33.66
C GLY A 842 -10.51 -43.92 -33.50
N SER A 843 -10.49 -43.17 -34.61
CA SER A 843 -10.58 -41.70 -34.60
C SER A 843 -11.81 -41.14 -33.85
N PRO A 844 -13.03 -41.74 -33.94
CA PRO A 844 -14.15 -41.38 -33.06
C PRO A 844 -13.84 -41.48 -31.56
N GLY A 845 -13.00 -42.42 -31.14
CA GLY A 845 -12.57 -42.54 -29.74
C GLY A 845 -11.80 -41.33 -29.24
N LYS A 846 -11.09 -40.61 -30.12
CA LYS A 846 -10.40 -39.36 -29.76
C LYS A 846 -11.39 -38.25 -29.41
N LEU A 847 -12.53 -38.21 -30.11
CA LEU A 847 -13.64 -37.30 -29.80
C LEU A 847 -14.37 -37.72 -28.50
N VAL A 848 -14.49 -39.02 -28.22
CA VAL A 848 -15.01 -39.51 -26.92
C VAL A 848 -14.10 -39.09 -25.76
N VAL A 849 -12.77 -39.24 -25.88
CA VAL A 849 -11.83 -38.78 -24.84
C VAL A 849 -11.88 -37.25 -24.65
N LEU A 850 -12.09 -36.49 -25.74
CA LEU A 850 -12.29 -35.03 -25.65
C LEU A 850 -13.61 -34.65 -24.97
N ILE A 851 -14.70 -35.38 -25.21
CA ILE A 851 -15.98 -35.19 -24.49
C ILE A 851 -15.80 -35.54 -23.00
N LEU A 852 -15.13 -36.64 -22.67
CA LEU A 852 -14.82 -37.01 -21.29
C LEU A 852 -13.92 -35.98 -20.59
N LEU A 853 -13.00 -35.34 -21.31
CA LEU A 853 -12.21 -34.22 -20.79
C LEU A 853 -13.10 -33.02 -20.44
N VAL A 854 -14.00 -32.60 -21.35
CA VAL A 854 -14.90 -31.46 -21.11
C VAL A 854 -15.89 -31.75 -19.98
N LEU A 855 -16.44 -32.96 -19.90
CA LEU A 855 -17.32 -33.38 -18.79
C LEU A 855 -16.58 -33.35 -17.44
N GLN A 856 -15.38 -33.94 -17.37
CA GLN A 856 -14.56 -33.93 -16.16
C GLN A 856 -14.10 -32.54 -15.73
N LEU A 857 -13.85 -31.63 -16.69
CA LEU A 857 -13.46 -30.25 -16.38
C LEU A 857 -14.56 -29.52 -15.59
N VAL A 858 -15.83 -29.81 -15.86
CA VAL A 858 -16.98 -29.26 -15.10
C VAL A 858 -17.29 -30.09 -13.85
N SER A 859 -17.29 -31.43 -13.94
CA SER A 859 -17.75 -32.29 -12.84
C SER A 859 -16.70 -32.59 -11.76
N SER A 860 -15.40 -32.33 -11.99
CA SER A 860 -14.33 -32.74 -11.04
C SER A 860 -14.30 -31.96 -9.71
N GLY A 861 -15.16 -30.95 -9.50
CA GLY A 861 -15.17 -30.14 -8.28
C GLY A 861 -13.87 -29.32 -8.06
N GLY A 862 -13.11 -29.09 -9.13
CA GLY A 862 -11.75 -28.56 -9.08
C GLY A 862 -11.64 -27.08 -8.71
N THR A 863 -12.60 -26.26 -9.16
CA THR A 863 -12.74 -24.84 -8.80
C THR A 863 -13.76 -24.68 -7.67
N PHE A 864 -15.03 -24.93 -7.95
CA PHE A 864 -16.14 -24.87 -7.00
C PHE A 864 -16.48 -26.26 -6.43
N PRO A 865 -17.17 -26.36 -5.28
CA PRO A 865 -17.72 -27.63 -4.79
C PRO A 865 -18.58 -28.31 -5.86
N TRP A 866 -18.51 -29.64 -5.98
CA TRP A 866 -19.23 -30.34 -7.04
C TRP A 866 -20.75 -30.31 -6.83
N GLN A 867 -21.19 -30.16 -5.59
CA GLN A 867 -22.59 -30.03 -5.15
C GLN A 867 -23.30 -28.79 -5.72
N THR A 868 -22.56 -27.72 -6.05
CA THR A 868 -23.18 -26.51 -6.66
C THR A 868 -23.42 -26.66 -8.17
N THR A 869 -23.04 -27.81 -8.78
CA THR A 869 -23.33 -28.09 -10.19
C THR A 869 -24.75 -28.65 -10.35
N PRO A 870 -25.37 -28.61 -11.55
CA PRO A 870 -26.69 -29.19 -11.74
C PRO A 870 -26.68 -30.70 -11.48
N GLU A 871 -27.66 -31.20 -10.71
CA GLU A 871 -27.83 -32.60 -10.27
C GLU A 871 -27.44 -33.69 -11.30
N PRO A 872 -27.77 -33.61 -12.61
CA PRO A 872 -27.33 -34.61 -13.59
C PRO A 872 -25.81 -34.76 -13.76
N LEU A 873 -25.02 -33.80 -13.27
CA LEU A 873 -23.55 -33.83 -13.25
C LEU A 873 -22.96 -34.41 -11.96
N HIS A 874 -23.74 -34.59 -10.89
CA HIS A 874 -23.26 -35.22 -9.64
C HIS A 874 -22.86 -36.68 -9.90
N VAL A 875 -23.66 -37.41 -10.67
CA VAL A 875 -23.32 -38.76 -11.15
C VAL A 875 -22.04 -38.75 -12.01
N VAL A 876 -21.76 -37.64 -12.72
CA VAL A 876 -20.57 -37.47 -13.56
C VAL A 876 -19.32 -37.13 -12.72
N HIS A 877 -19.46 -36.55 -11.53
CA HIS A 877 -18.38 -36.47 -10.53
C HIS A 877 -18.02 -37.87 -10.04
N GLN A 878 -19.02 -38.62 -9.57
CA GLN A 878 -18.87 -39.94 -8.95
C GLN A 878 -18.42 -41.05 -9.91
N VAL A 879 -18.57 -40.88 -11.23
CA VAL A 879 -18.26 -41.95 -12.22
C VAL A 879 -16.99 -41.69 -13.02
N LEU A 880 -16.42 -40.47 -13.02
CA LEU A 880 -15.26 -40.12 -13.85
C LEU A 880 -13.96 -39.92 -13.03
N PRO A 881 -12.83 -40.49 -13.47
CA PRO A 881 -11.64 -40.64 -12.63
C PRO A 881 -10.91 -39.34 -12.29
N MET A 882 -11.15 -38.23 -13.01
CA MET A 882 -10.54 -36.94 -12.66
C MET A 882 -11.03 -36.39 -11.31
N GLY A 883 -12.31 -36.57 -10.93
CA GLY A 883 -12.82 -36.13 -9.62
C GLY A 883 -12.07 -36.80 -8.48
N TYR A 884 -12.03 -38.13 -8.52
CA TYR A 884 -11.23 -38.98 -7.62
C TYR A 884 -9.76 -38.54 -7.49
N VAL A 885 -9.07 -38.24 -8.59
CA VAL A 885 -7.67 -37.78 -8.52
C VAL A 885 -7.57 -36.37 -7.93
N VAL A 886 -8.48 -35.45 -8.23
CA VAL A 886 -8.49 -34.11 -7.63
C VAL A 886 -8.70 -34.18 -6.12
N THR A 887 -9.68 -34.96 -5.64
CA THR A 887 -9.93 -35.14 -4.20
C THR A 887 -8.75 -35.81 -3.50
N GLY A 888 -8.19 -36.90 -4.05
CA GLY A 888 -7.01 -37.55 -3.46
C GLY A 888 -5.76 -36.65 -3.44
N MET A 889 -5.55 -35.84 -4.48
CA MET A 889 -4.47 -34.85 -4.52
C MET A 889 -4.67 -33.73 -3.49
N ARG A 890 -5.90 -33.29 -3.21
CA ARG A 890 -6.20 -32.30 -2.15
C ARG A 890 -5.74 -32.80 -0.78
N HIS A 891 -6.12 -34.02 -0.40
CA HIS A 891 -5.74 -34.61 0.89
C HIS A 891 -4.21 -34.74 1.03
N LEU A 892 -3.53 -35.19 -0.03
CA LEU A 892 -2.06 -35.35 -0.05
C LEU A 892 -1.27 -34.02 -0.09
N ILE A 893 -1.88 -32.93 -0.55
CA ILE A 893 -1.27 -31.60 -0.58
C ILE A 893 -1.54 -30.85 0.72
N TYR A 894 -2.78 -30.79 1.22
CA TYR A 894 -3.18 -29.96 2.36
C TYR A 894 -3.12 -30.68 3.73
N GLY A 895 -2.95 -32.00 3.76
CA GLY A 895 -2.78 -32.77 5.01
C GLY A 895 -4.07 -33.23 5.69
N ALA A 896 -5.18 -33.32 4.95
CA ALA A 896 -6.41 -33.98 5.43
C ALA A 896 -6.26 -35.52 5.46
N ASP A 897 -7.26 -36.21 6.02
CA ASP A 897 -7.16 -37.65 6.33
C ASP A 897 -6.79 -38.55 5.13
N LEU A 898 -5.99 -39.57 5.42
CA LEU A 898 -5.43 -40.50 4.45
C LEU A 898 -6.33 -41.70 4.16
N SER A 899 -7.43 -41.92 4.92
CA SER A 899 -8.33 -43.06 4.70
C SER A 899 -8.88 -43.10 3.27
N MET A 900 -9.24 -41.94 2.71
CA MET A 900 -9.78 -41.79 1.35
C MET A 900 -8.78 -42.18 0.23
N ILE A 901 -7.47 -42.21 0.51
CA ILE A 901 -6.46 -42.49 -0.53
C ILE A 901 -6.53 -43.95 -0.99
N VAL A 902 -6.78 -44.90 -0.09
CA VAL A 902 -6.86 -46.34 -0.41
C VAL A 902 -8.03 -46.68 -1.36
N PRO A 903 -9.31 -46.34 -1.08
CA PRO A 903 -10.40 -46.60 -2.01
C PRO A 903 -10.24 -45.83 -3.33
N THR A 904 -9.66 -44.62 -3.30
CA THR A 904 -9.36 -43.85 -4.50
C THR A 904 -8.34 -44.56 -5.41
N VAL A 905 -7.25 -45.11 -4.84
CA VAL A 905 -6.28 -45.91 -5.60
C VAL A 905 -6.89 -47.22 -6.12
N LEU A 906 -7.77 -47.87 -5.36
CA LEU A 906 -8.52 -49.05 -5.83
C LEU A 906 -9.43 -48.69 -7.02
N GLY A 907 -10.08 -47.53 -7.00
CA GLY A 907 -10.82 -46.97 -8.15
C GLY A 907 -9.92 -46.81 -9.38
N LEU A 908 -8.74 -46.20 -9.23
CA LEU A 908 -7.76 -46.03 -10.32
C LEU A 908 -7.27 -47.36 -10.90
N LEU A 909 -7.09 -48.38 -10.08
CA LEU A 909 -6.82 -49.75 -10.54
C LEU A 909 -8.00 -50.33 -11.34
N GLY A 910 -9.24 -50.05 -10.93
CA GLY A 910 -10.46 -50.35 -11.69
C GLY A 910 -10.47 -49.72 -13.10
N TYR A 911 -10.18 -48.41 -13.22
CA TYR A 911 -10.07 -47.74 -14.52
C TYR A 911 -8.88 -48.28 -15.36
N THR A 912 -7.78 -48.65 -14.72
CA THR A 912 -6.63 -49.31 -15.38
C THR A 912 -7.05 -50.65 -16.00
N LEU A 913 -7.77 -51.48 -15.25
CA LEU A 913 -8.30 -52.76 -15.72
C LEU A 913 -9.33 -52.56 -16.85
N LEU A 914 -10.23 -51.58 -16.73
CA LEU A 914 -11.18 -51.22 -17.79
C LEU A 914 -10.45 -50.82 -19.09
N GLY A 915 -9.46 -49.93 -19.01
CA GLY A 915 -8.65 -49.51 -20.14
C GLY A 915 -7.91 -50.68 -20.81
N ALA A 916 -7.29 -51.55 -20.01
CA ALA A 916 -6.65 -52.76 -20.48
C ALA A 916 -7.65 -53.69 -21.19
N VAL A 917 -8.85 -53.93 -20.61
CA VAL A 917 -9.91 -54.74 -21.22
C VAL A 917 -10.36 -54.15 -22.57
N LEU A 918 -10.63 -52.84 -22.64
CA LEU A 918 -11.00 -52.14 -23.88
C LEU A 918 -9.91 -52.32 -24.96
N SER A 919 -8.63 -52.20 -24.59
CA SER A 919 -7.49 -52.46 -25.48
C SER A 919 -7.41 -53.94 -25.93
N THR A 920 -7.67 -54.92 -25.04
CA THR A 920 -7.72 -56.34 -25.45
C THR A 920 -8.87 -56.64 -26.42
N LEU A 921 -10.02 -55.97 -26.24
CA LEU A 921 -11.19 -56.06 -27.12
C LEU A 921 -10.91 -55.41 -28.48
N ALA A 922 -10.22 -54.27 -28.49
CA ALA A 922 -9.75 -53.62 -29.71
C ALA A 922 -8.85 -54.56 -30.54
N VAL A 923 -7.83 -55.16 -29.91
CA VAL A 923 -6.97 -56.16 -30.56
C VAL A 923 -7.78 -57.37 -31.04
N ARG A 924 -8.75 -57.86 -30.26
CA ARG A 924 -9.60 -59.01 -30.63
C ARG A 924 -10.50 -58.70 -31.82
N ARG A 925 -11.00 -57.46 -31.94
CA ARG A 925 -11.83 -56.97 -33.06
C ARG A 925 -11.00 -56.76 -34.32
N ASN A 926 -9.89 -56.04 -34.20
CA ASN A 926 -9.09 -55.55 -35.33
C ASN A 926 -8.11 -56.60 -35.89
N LYS A 927 -8.03 -57.78 -35.27
CA LYS A 927 -7.22 -58.91 -35.76
C LYS A 927 -7.68 -59.54 -37.08
N TYR A 928 -8.89 -59.23 -37.56
CA TYR A 928 -9.36 -59.70 -38.86
C TYR A 928 -9.45 -58.54 -39.84
N TRP A 929 -8.75 -58.64 -40.96
CA TRP A 929 -8.80 -57.64 -42.02
C TRP A 929 -10.16 -57.67 -42.70
N THR A 930 -10.66 -56.47 -42.98
CA THR A 930 -11.91 -56.23 -43.70
C THR A 930 -11.65 -55.33 -44.91
N LEU A 931 -12.60 -55.26 -45.83
CA LEU A 931 -12.54 -54.38 -47.00
C LEU A 931 -12.14 -52.92 -46.65
N LYS A 932 -12.65 -52.38 -45.54
CA LYS A 932 -12.37 -51.01 -45.07
C LYS A 932 -10.96 -50.82 -44.51
N ALA A 933 -10.26 -51.90 -44.15
CA ALA A 933 -8.87 -51.86 -43.71
C ALA A 933 -7.88 -51.82 -44.90
N LEU A 934 -8.16 -52.53 -46.00
CA LEU A 934 -7.31 -52.48 -47.21
C LEU A 934 -7.61 -51.25 -48.08
N LYS A 935 -8.85 -50.76 -48.04
CA LYS A 935 -9.30 -49.56 -48.74
C LYS A 935 -9.97 -48.62 -47.74
N PRO A 936 -9.19 -47.86 -46.95
CA PRO A 936 -9.72 -46.77 -46.16
C PRO A 936 -10.48 -45.79 -47.07
N GLU A 937 -11.58 -45.23 -46.57
CA GLU A 937 -12.49 -44.41 -47.38
C GLU A 937 -11.96 -42.99 -47.63
N ILE A 938 -10.87 -42.64 -46.95
CA ILE A 938 -10.09 -41.43 -47.11
C ILE A 938 -8.66 -41.91 -47.35
N ALA A 939 -8.14 -41.67 -48.55
CA ALA A 939 -6.71 -41.61 -48.77
C ALA A 939 -6.29 -40.17 -48.45
N ALA A 940 -5.49 -40.02 -47.40
CA ALA A 940 -4.85 -38.79 -46.93
C ALA A 940 -3.44 -39.18 -46.47
#